data_AF-A0A1H0ERE9-F1
#
_entry.id   AF-A0A1H0ERE9-F1
#
_cell.length_a   1.000
_cell.length_b   1.000
_cell.length_c   1.000
_cell.angle_alpha   90.00
_cell.angle_beta   90.00
_cell.angle_gamma   90.00
#
_symmetry.space_group_name_H-M   'P 1'
#
loop_
_entity.id
_entity.type
_entity.pdbx_description
1 polymer ?
#
loop_
_entity_poly.entity_id
_entity_poly.type
_entity_poly.pdbx_seq_one_letter_code
_entity_poly.pdbx_strand_id
1 'polypeptide(L)'
;MAQAIDTSISVMPDAIRKMQVVMRAAGDLDNAIKLGQLLDKIDSGRMNIAFCGHFSAGKSTLINQLCGNALLPSSPIPTSANIVSIRNGAPGAHVTHRWKEDDGDSQGTTKTIALDELEAYCVNGTDIETVEITYPISFLGEHTALLDTPGIDSTDDAHHQSTESALHLADVVFYVMDYNHVQSEVNLAFTKKMKEWGKPLYLVVNMIDKHKEWELPFAQYQEGTKQAFLSWGIEPDDLLYVTMKEPSHPHNEYTKLQWLLSRLIERGDELRSFSIDASARYLAAEHGKWLAEQHEPQKAELMEQISQEGDVQEVQAQAAAKQEELSDLKGLPEALTAGLRKEVGMIIENANITPALTRDQAHAYLESRKPGFKVGFFSRAVQTAVETEKRLAAFQADLAEQVEAKLDWHLRDALKKAAQDHGQYDPAITEQIEALQVDVTTQWLAAQVNSGATFGGEYTLNYMKQVSSDIKQQYRKQAFAVIDLLAAAVREHSVQAVEALAAELEALGGRLSAFRELQRLEEADAAAEAQLLRMASWPRPHAPALPDAQHYSPMEVKAASPQIAGLRVTSMDTILQAAATASAAAGTTAAPAEAASSVPTAFTTGEHGRRMERKAAALQAASSLIDGLPSMRSIARSMREKSERLRQRTFTIALFGAFSAGKSSFANALIGERVLPVSPNPTTAAINKIMPPQEGWPHGTAKVKMKKADAILQDVLYSLEILGVQATDMASALKRISALSPAHVTAKGKPHYSFLKAVEKGWTLAQVHLGTELKITKDQFPSYVADESKSCFVEFIELYYSNPLTEQGIIFVDTPGADSINARHTGVAFNYIKNADAILFVTYYNHAFSQADREFLLQLGRVKDSFEMDKMFFIVNAADLAASTEELDGVIKHVETNLLQHGIRNPRIYPISSYLAAEGKIIGNEELVKQSGIRPFEQEFVKFTFNELSEVSIHAANLELNRAIATMQQWLESAQSGEEHRKLQLTQLGQAEHAGAELLESTLFDTEHKELKKEIQELLYYVKQRTMYRFGELYNYAFNPSTFRDEAKDPKLALQSAWGELLRMIGYDLSQEVLATTLRVENRMNLISKSRVKRWEEQLRQVMEGFESGTYESSSFVTPEIRSKLEVPDISIKMLQSYFNNAKQFFEGDGKSKLRADLENRMTTPVAQFIEQQALELEEAYADQLEIWLNKQKNQMLLQLNEHAEGMRDALEMKIDLNELISKQHQLRSFV
;
A
#
# COMPACT_ATOMS: atom_id res chain seq x y z
N MET A 1 45.70 14.97 14.23
CA MET A 1 44.41 14.39 13.79
C MET A 1 44.54 13.00 13.17
N ALA A 2 45.72 12.56 12.69
CA ALA A 2 45.93 11.20 12.17
C ALA A 2 46.00 10.05 13.22
N GLN A 3 45.99 10.34 14.53
CA GLN A 3 46.10 9.32 15.59
C GLN A 3 44.74 8.79 16.12
N ALA A 4 43.60 9.36 15.71
CA ALA A 4 42.29 8.91 16.17
C ALA A 4 41.61 7.90 15.21
N ILE A 5 42.06 7.84 13.94
CA ILE A 5 41.49 6.99 12.88
C ILE A 5 41.94 5.52 13.06
N ASP A 6 43.04 5.27 13.77
CA ASP A 6 43.66 3.93 13.89
C ASP A 6 43.10 3.09 15.07
N THR A 7 42.44 3.72 16.05
CA THR A 7 41.92 3.02 17.25
C THR A 7 40.50 2.47 17.12
N SER A 8 39.69 2.90 16.14
CA SER A 8 38.31 2.40 15.97
C SER A 8 38.27 1.07 15.21
N ILE A 9 39.02 0.95 14.12
CA ILE A 9 39.04 -0.24 13.24
C ILE A 9 39.64 -1.46 13.95
N SER A 10 40.54 -1.28 14.91
CA SER A 10 41.12 -2.40 15.69
C SER A 10 40.19 -2.99 16.75
N VAL A 11 39.18 -2.24 17.22
CA VAL A 11 38.26 -2.65 18.30
C VAL A 11 36.88 -3.10 17.77
N MET A 12 36.45 -2.55 16.62
CA MET A 12 35.20 -2.91 15.95
C MET A 12 35.03 -4.43 15.70
N PRO A 13 36.02 -5.19 15.19
CA PRO A 13 35.85 -6.61 14.86
C PRO A 13 35.48 -7.46 16.07
N ASP A 14 36.14 -7.25 17.20
CA ASP A 14 35.89 -8.00 18.43
C ASP A 14 34.49 -7.72 19.00
N ALA A 15 34.06 -6.47 18.93
CA ALA A 15 32.74 -6.07 19.40
C ALA A 15 31.62 -6.57 18.48
N ILE A 16 31.79 -6.47 17.15
CA ILE A 16 30.86 -7.02 16.15
C ILE A 16 30.76 -8.55 16.29
N ARG A 17 31.89 -9.24 16.52
CA ARG A 17 31.90 -10.70 16.76
C ARG A 17 31.12 -11.07 18.02
N LYS A 18 31.24 -10.28 19.11
CA LYS A 18 30.42 -10.47 20.32
C LYS A 18 28.94 -10.22 20.04
N MET A 19 28.59 -9.18 19.28
CA MET A 19 27.20 -8.91 18.87
C MET A 19 26.64 -10.08 18.05
N GLN A 20 27.41 -10.62 17.11
CA GLN A 20 27.02 -11.79 16.31
C GLN A 20 26.73 -13.02 17.19
N VAL A 21 27.56 -13.28 18.20
CA VAL A 21 27.34 -14.40 19.14
C VAL A 21 26.06 -14.19 19.94
N VAL A 22 25.78 -12.96 20.39
CA VAL A 22 24.52 -12.62 21.10
C VAL A 22 23.31 -12.86 20.20
N MET A 23 23.33 -12.38 18.95
CA MET A 23 22.24 -12.56 18.00
C MET A 23 21.99 -14.04 17.67
N ARG A 24 23.06 -14.84 17.46
CA ARG A 24 22.92 -16.30 17.24
C ARG A 24 22.36 -17.02 18.45
N ALA A 25 22.80 -16.67 19.66
CA ALA A 25 22.29 -17.25 20.89
C ALA A 25 20.81 -16.93 21.13
N ALA A 26 20.36 -15.76 20.65
CA ALA A 26 18.96 -15.35 20.69
C ALA A 26 18.09 -15.95 19.55
N GLY A 27 18.70 -16.56 18.53
CA GLY A 27 17.99 -17.15 17.39
C GLY A 27 17.78 -16.22 16.18
N ASP A 28 18.33 -15.00 16.22
CA ASP A 28 18.32 -14.06 15.09
C ASP A 28 19.45 -14.40 14.11
N LEU A 29 19.21 -15.42 13.30
CA LEU A 29 20.20 -15.96 12.36
C LEU A 29 20.47 -14.99 11.21
N ASP A 30 19.46 -14.29 10.70
CA ASP A 30 19.58 -13.40 9.53
C ASP A 30 20.47 -12.19 9.84
N ASN A 31 20.22 -11.47 10.94
CA ASN A 31 21.08 -10.34 11.31
C ASN A 31 22.47 -10.80 11.76
N ALA A 32 22.58 -11.99 12.34
CA ALA A 32 23.88 -12.59 12.65
C ALA A 32 24.70 -12.94 11.40
N ILE A 33 24.05 -13.39 10.31
CA ILE A 33 24.71 -13.60 9.02
C ILE A 33 25.20 -12.25 8.47
N LYS A 34 24.37 -11.20 8.51
CA LYS A 34 24.75 -9.85 8.06
C LYS A 34 25.92 -9.25 8.86
N LEU A 35 25.96 -9.45 10.19
CA LEU A 35 27.13 -9.09 11.00
C LEU A 35 28.38 -9.90 10.62
N GLY A 36 28.21 -11.17 10.22
CA GLY A 36 29.30 -11.99 9.69
C GLY A 36 29.87 -11.41 8.40
N GLN A 37 29.00 -11.06 7.45
CA GLN A 37 29.42 -10.41 6.20
C GLN A 37 30.09 -9.05 6.45
N LEU A 38 29.71 -8.31 7.51
CA LEU A 38 30.42 -7.11 7.95
C LEU A 38 31.82 -7.42 8.51
N LEU A 39 32.01 -8.51 9.25
CA LEU A 39 33.33 -8.96 9.69
C LEU A 39 34.22 -9.33 8.50
N ASP A 40 33.67 -10.08 7.54
CA ASP A 40 34.38 -10.43 6.30
C ASP A 40 34.78 -9.16 5.52
N LYS A 41 33.90 -8.15 5.51
CA LYS A 41 34.21 -6.83 4.93
C LYS A 41 35.38 -6.15 5.65
N ILE A 42 35.37 -6.15 6.99
CA ILE A 42 36.47 -5.56 7.78
C ILE A 42 37.79 -6.27 7.47
N ASP A 43 37.79 -7.61 7.47
CA ASP A 43 38.98 -8.43 7.21
C ASP A 43 39.49 -8.24 5.76
N SER A 44 38.58 -8.04 4.81
CA SER A 44 38.94 -7.77 3.42
C SER A 44 39.55 -6.38 3.20
N GLY A 45 39.30 -5.43 4.11
CA GLY A 45 39.68 -4.03 3.96
C GLY A 45 39.00 -3.30 2.79
N ARG A 46 37.98 -3.89 2.16
CA ARG A 46 37.38 -3.36 0.92
C ARG A 46 36.32 -2.30 1.19
N MET A 47 36.32 -1.30 0.32
CA MET A 47 35.25 -0.34 0.13
C MET A 47 34.31 -0.83 -0.98
N ASN A 48 33.02 -0.86 -0.72
CA ASN A 48 31.97 -1.26 -1.65
C ASN A 48 31.14 -0.04 -2.07
N ILE A 49 31.08 0.22 -3.36
CA ILE A 49 30.22 1.25 -3.95
C ILE A 49 29.04 0.54 -4.60
N ALA A 50 27.84 0.71 -4.04
CA ALA A 50 26.64 0.05 -4.55
C ALA A 50 25.91 0.91 -5.58
N PHE A 51 25.52 0.31 -6.69
CA PHE A 51 24.64 0.88 -7.70
C PHE A 51 23.27 0.19 -7.60
N CYS A 52 22.26 0.94 -7.17
CA CYS A 52 20.90 0.47 -6.96
C CYS A 52 19.93 1.23 -7.86
N GLY A 53 18.72 0.72 -8.09
CA GLY A 53 17.76 1.39 -8.97
C GLY A 53 16.74 0.46 -9.61
N HIS A 54 15.74 1.07 -10.24
CA HIS A 54 14.68 0.38 -10.99
C HIS A 54 15.22 -0.51 -12.10
N PHE A 55 14.39 -1.45 -12.55
CA PHE A 55 14.72 -2.28 -13.70
C PHE A 55 14.87 -1.41 -14.97
N SER A 56 15.80 -1.75 -15.86
CA SER A 56 16.16 -0.94 -17.05
C SER A 56 16.62 0.51 -16.80
N ALA A 57 16.94 0.93 -15.57
CA ALA A 57 17.50 2.27 -15.30
C ALA A 57 18.93 2.48 -15.86
N GLY A 58 19.53 1.46 -16.47
CA GLY A 58 20.87 1.50 -17.08
C GLY A 58 22.02 1.36 -16.08
N LYS A 59 21.79 0.70 -14.93
CA LYS A 59 22.82 0.41 -13.90
C LYS A 59 24.02 -0.35 -14.47
N SER A 60 23.76 -1.53 -15.05
CA SER A 60 24.81 -2.40 -15.57
C SER A 60 25.55 -1.75 -16.75
N THR A 61 24.85 -0.96 -17.58
CA THR A 61 25.47 -0.14 -18.65
C THR A 61 26.40 0.92 -18.08
N LEU A 62 25.97 1.64 -17.03
CA LEU A 62 26.79 2.64 -16.35
C LEU A 62 28.04 2.01 -15.72
N ILE A 63 27.89 0.87 -15.05
CA ILE A 63 29.01 0.11 -14.46
C ILE A 63 29.97 -0.37 -15.55
N ASN A 64 29.48 -0.96 -16.63
CA ASN A 64 30.31 -1.39 -17.76
C ASN A 64 31.12 -0.24 -18.34
N GLN A 65 30.50 0.94 -18.49
CA GLN A 65 31.19 2.14 -18.96
C GLN A 65 32.27 2.62 -17.98
N LEU A 66 32.00 2.61 -16.67
CA LEU A 66 32.99 2.92 -15.64
C LEU A 66 34.17 1.94 -15.66
N CYS A 67 33.89 0.64 -15.86
CA CYS A 67 34.90 -0.42 -15.98
C CYS A 67 35.66 -0.39 -17.32
N GLY A 68 35.17 0.36 -18.31
CA GLY A 68 35.69 0.40 -19.68
C GLY A 68 35.51 -0.90 -20.47
N ASN A 69 34.72 -1.85 -19.96
CA ASN A 69 34.49 -3.18 -20.56
C ASN A 69 33.06 -3.66 -20.25
N ALA A 70 32.46 -4.43 -21.16
CA ALA A 70 31.14 -5.03 -20.98
C ALA A 70 31.23 -6.30 -20.11
N LEU A 71 31.20 -6.13 -18.78
CA LEU A 71 31.35 -7.22 -17.81
C LEU A 71 30.01 -7.77 -17.31
N LEU A 72 28.97 -6.93 -17.30
CA LEU A 72 27.62 -7.26 -16.86
C LEU A 72 26.67 -7.32 -18.07
N PRO A 73 25.69 -8.24 -18.07
CA PRO A 73 24.64 -8.23 -19.11
C PRO A 73 23.79 -6.96 -18.98
N SER A 74 23.62 -6.24 -20.08
CA SER A 74 22.73 -5.07 -20.17
C SER A 74 21.50 -5.44 -20.98
N SER A 75 20.51 -6.09 -20.34
CA SER A 75 19.23 -6.44 -20.97
C SER A 75 18.10 -5.57 -20.41
N PRO A 76 17.15 -5.10 -21.25
CA PRO A 76 15.92 -4.43 -20.83
C PRO A 76 14.81 -5.44 -20.43
N ILE A 77 15.16 -6.71 -20.19
CA ILE A 77 14.27 -7.75 -19.65
C ILE A 77 14.73 -8.11 -18.22
N PRO A 78 13.81 -8.30 -17.24
CA PRO A 78 14.17 -8.53 -15.83
C PRO A 78 15.33 -9.52 -15.64
N THR A 79 16.46 -9.03 -15.12
CA THR A 79 17.60 -9.87 -14.70
C THR A 79 17.37 -10.38 -13.27
N SER A 80 17.97 -11.51 -12.93
CA SER A 80 17.59 -12.29 -11.75
C SER A 80 18.18 -11.77 -10.42
N ALA A 81 17.72 -12.33 -9.29
CA ALA A 81 17.93 -11.83 -7.92
C ALA A 81 19.36 -11.99 -7.33
N ASN A 82 20.42 -11.86 -8.13
CA ASN A 82 21.81 -12.06 -7.71
C ASN A 82 22.56 -10.73 -7.45
N ILE A 83 23.41 -10.67 -6.42
CA ILE A 83 24.32 -9.54 -6.19
C ILE A 83 25.61 -9.78 -6.98
N VAL A 84 26.01 -8.82 -7.83
CA VAL A 84 27.26 -8.92 -8.61
C VAL A 84 28.28 -7.93 -8.09
N SER A 85 29.47 -8.42 -7.72
CA SER A 85 30.59 -7.61 -7.25
C SER A 85 31.70 -7.58 -8.29
N ILE A 86 32.19 -6.40 -8.65
CA ILE A 86 33.29 -6.20 -9.61
C ILE A 86 34.48 -5.59 -8.90
N ARG A 87 35.66 -6.21 -9.04
CA ARG A 87 36.92 -5.71 -8.47
C ARG A 87 38.07 -5.74 -9.47
N ASN A 88 39.09 -4.95 -9.17
CA ASN A 88 40.34 -4.93 -9.92
C ASN A 88 41.16 -6.22 -9.69
N GLY A 89 41.66 -6.86 -10.76
CA GLY A 89 42.58 -8.00 -10.68
C GLY A 89 42.64 -8.83 -11.96
N ALA A 90 43.13 -10.08 -11.85
CA ALA A 90 43.21 -10.99 -13.00
C ALA A 90 41.81 -11.41 -13.49
N PRO A 91 41.56 -11.48 -14.82
CA PRO A 91 40.26 -11.87 -15.36
C PRO A 91 39.75 -13.21 -14.84
N GLY A 92 38.55 -13.22 -14.25
CA GLY A 92 37.86 -14.44 -13.81
C GLY A 92 36.60 -14.14 -13.02
N ALA A 93 35.71 -15.12 -12.88
CA ALA A 93 34.47 -14.99 -12.12
C ALA A 93 34.25 -16.15 -11.16
N HIS A 94 33.70 -15.85 -9.98
CA HIS A 94 33.37 -16.81 -8.93
C HIS A 94 31.89 -16.71 -8.63
N VAL A 95 31.18 -17.84 -8.66
CA VAL A 95 29.74 -17.90 -8.41
C VAL A 95 29.50 -18.69 -7.13
N THR A 96 28.71 -18.12 -6.22
CA THR A 96 28.28 -18.77 -4.98
C THR A 96 26.83 -19.23 -5.13
N HIS A 97 26.60 -20.54 -4.95
CA HIS A 97 25.26 -21.11 -4.99
C HIS A 97 24.49 -20.88 -3.68
N ARG A 98 23.19 -20.61 -3.79
CA ARG A 98 22.29 -20.45 -2.65
C ARG A 98 22.11 -21.80 -1.95
N TRP A 99 22.16 -21.81 -0.62
CA TRP A 99 22.11 -23.04 0.17
C TRP A 99 20.76 -23.78 0.03
N LYS A 100 20.80 -25.12 -0.06
CA LYS A 100 19.64 -26.02 -0.02
C LYS A 100 19.83 -27.02 1.13
N GLU A 101 18.79 -27.23 1.94
CA GLU A 101 18.80 -28.05 3.17
C GLU A 101 19.32 -29.50 3.01
N ASP A 102 19.40 -30.03 1.78
CA ASP A 102 19.81 -31.42 1.50
C ASP A 102 21.33 -31.67 1.45
N ASP A 103 22.19 -30.64 1.38
CA ASP A 103 23.65 -30.81 1.34
C ASP A 103 24.26 -30.46 2.71
N GLY A 104 24.70 -31.49 3.45
CA GLY A 104 25.21 -31.42 4.83
C GLY A 104 26.55 -30.70 5.05
N ASP A 105 26.89 -29.69 4.25
CA ASP A 105 28.07 -28.84 4.43
C ASP A 105 27.69 -27.35 4.53
N SER A 106 28.26 -26.65 5.51
CA SER A 106 27.77 -25.34 5.99
C SER A 106 28.25 -24.13 5.18
N GLN A 107 28.77 -24.33 3.98
CA GLN A 107 29.31 -23.28 3.11
C GLN A 107 28.82 -23.51 1.68
N GLY A 108 28.15 -22.50 1.09
CA GLY A 108 27.70 -22.56 -0.30
C GLY A 108 28.85 -22.95 -1.24
N THR A 109 28.57 -23.82 -2.22
CA THR A 109 29.61 -24.25 -3.16
C THR A 109 29.99 -23.09 -4.08
N THR A 110 31.24 -22.66 -4.00
CA THR A 110 31.80 -21.64 -4.89
C THR A 110 32.42 -22.30 -6.11
N LYS A 111 32.01 -21.89 -7.32
CA LYS A 111 32.57 -22.39 -8.59
C LYS A 111 33.24 -21.25 -9.35
N THR A 112 34.43 -21.51 -9.89
CA THR A 112 35.09 -20.61 -10.83
C THR A 112 34.55 -20.89 -12.23
N ILE A 113 34.05 -19.85 -12.88
CA ILE A 113 33.56 -19.91 -14.26
C ILE A 113 34.38 -18.98 -15.15
N ALA A 114 34.41 -19.29 -16.44
CA ALA A 114 34.96 -18.39 -17.43
C ALA A 114 34.00 -17.22 -17.70
N LEU A 115 34.52 -16.05 -18.07
CA LEU A 115 33.74 -14.82 -18.21
C LEU A 115 32.70 -14.88 -19.35
N ASP A 116 32.88 -15.79 -20.31
CA ASP A 116 31.96 -16.06 -21.42
C ASP A 116 30.71 -16.84 -21.01
N GLU A 117 30.74 -17.54 -19.86
CA GLU A 117 29.56 -18.23 -19.31
C GLU A 117 28.74 -17.34 -18.36
N LEU A 118 29.25 -16.14 -18.02
CA LEU A 118 28.75 -15.29 -16.95
C LEU A 118 27.31 -14.81 -17.14
N GLU A 119 26.88 -14.59 -18.38
CA GLU A 119 25.55 -14.12 -18.72
C GLU A 119 24.45 -15.10 -18.27
N ALA A 120 24.67 -16.41 -18.46
CA ALA A 120 23.70 -17.43 -18.04
C ALA A 120 23.54 -17.51 -16.51
N TYR A 121 24.63 -17.29 -15.77
CA TYR A 121 24.63 -17.29 -14.29
C TYR A 121 24.08 -15.98 -13.71
N CYS A 122 24.30 -14.84 -14.37
CA CYS A 122 23.69 -13.56 -13.98
C CYS A 122 22.18 -13.51 -14.25
N VAL A 123 21.64 -14.39 -15.10
CA VAL A 123 20.21 -14.53 -15.38
C VAL A 123 19.53 -15.63 -14.55
N ASN A 124 20.27 -16.54 -13.92
CA ASN A 124 19.71 -17.58 -13.04
C ASN A 124 19.76 -17.19 -11.55
N GLY A 125 18.69 -16.59 -11.02
CA GLY A 125 18.68 -16.06 -9.64
C GLY A 125 17.87 -16.87 -8.64
N THR A 126 17.40 -18.06 -9.04
CA THR A 126 16.76 -19.02 -8.15
C THR A 126 17.80 -19.88 -7.42
N ASP A 127 18.93 -20.19 -8.06
CA ASP A 127 19.97 -21.10 -7.53
C ASP A 127 21.29 -20.41 -7.13
N ILE A 128 21.45 -19.12 -7.43
CA ILE A 128 22.69 -18.36 -7.24
C ILE A 128 22.43 -17.24 -6.22
N GLU A 129 23.44 -16.91 -5.42
CA GLU A 129 23.38 -15.86 -4.40
C GLU A 129 24.25 -14.66 -4.80
N THR A 130 25.53 -14.91 -5.10
CA THR A 130 26.50 -13.86 -5.46
C THR A 130 27.38 -14.24 -6.64
N VAL A 131 27.76 -13.25 -7.45
CA VAL A 131 28.75 -13.39 -8.53
C VAL A 131 29.88 -12.39 -8.29
N GLU A 132 31.12 -12.86 -8.06
CA GLU A 132 32.30 -12.00 -7.94
C GLU A 132 33.12 -12.01 -9.25
N ILE A 133 33.17 -10.88 -9.92
CA ILE A 133 33.95 -10.63 -11.14
C ILE A 133 35.26 -9.95 -10.77
N THR A 134 36.38 -10.51 -11.21
CA THR A 134 37.69 -9.88 -11.13
C THR A 134 38.14 -9.51 -12.55
N TYR A 135 38.50 -8.25 -12.77
CA TYR A 135 38.91 -7.73 -14.09
C TYR A 135 39.92 -6.58 -13.94
N PRO A 136 40.86 -6.35 -14.87
CA PRO A 136 41.84 -5.25 -14.74
C PRO A 136 41.18 -3.87 -14.89
N ILE A 137 40.81 -3.23 -13.78
CA ILE A 137 40.11 -1.95 -13.70
C ILE A 137 40.91 -1.02 -12.76
N SER A 138 41.90 -0.32 -13.30
CA SER A 138 42.90 0.39 -12.49
C SER A 138 42.34 1.49 -11.59
N PHE A 139 41.21 2.13 -11.96
CA PHE A 139 40.64 3.22 -11.16
C PHE A 139 40.06 2.76 -9.81
N LEU A 140 39.69 1.48 -9.69
CA LEU A 140 39.18 0.91 -8.44
C LEU A 140 40.29 0.67 -7.40
N GLY A 141 41.57 0.71 -7.81
CA GLY A 141 42.70 0.39 -6.93
C GLY A 141 42.66 -1.06 -6.43
N GLU A 142 43.29 -1.33 -5.28
CA GLU A 142 43.34 -2.68 -4.67
C GLU A 142 42.22 -2.93 -3.66
N HIS A 143 41.56 -1.87 -3.17
CA HIS A 143 40.62 -1.94 -2.04
C HIS A 143 39.22 -1.42 -2.35
N THR A 144 38.80 -1.36 -3.62
CA THR A 144 37.43 -0.96 -3.99
C THR A 144 36.74 -2.04 -4.82
N ALA A 145 35.45 -2.26 -4.56
CA ALA A 145 34.56 -3.07 -5.37
C ALA A 145 33.29 -2.28 -5.75
N LEU A 146 32.78 -2.51 -6.95
CA LEU A 146 31.47 -2.03 -7.39
C LEU A 146 30.45 -3.15 -7.18
N LEU A 147 29.31 -2.84 -6.58
CA LEU A 147 28.21 -3.79 -6.41
C LEU A 147 27.07 -3.39 -7.36
N ASP A 148 26.68 -4.29 -8.27
CA ASP A 148 25.43 -4.21 -9.02
C ASP A 148 24.36 -4.99 -8.25
N THR A 149 23.23 -4.33 -7.96
CA THR A 149 22.12 -4.94 -7.23
C THR A 149 20.93 -5.17 -8.16
N PRO A 150 20.11 -6.22 -7.94
CA PRO A 150 18.89 -6.44 -8.72
C PRO A 150 17.95 -5.22 -8.75
N GLY A 151 17.09 -5.16 -9.78
CA GLY A 151 16.07 -4.11 -9.91
C GLY A 151 14.99 -4.19 -8.81
N ILE A 152 14.52 -3.05 -8.33
CA ILE A 152 13.62 -2.98 -7.16
C ILE A 152 12.12 -3.06 -7.50
N ASP A 153 11.76 -3.19 -8.77
CA ASP A 153 10.36 -3.12 -9.24
C ASP A 153 9.81 -4.49 -9.65
N SER A 154 10.56 -5.54 -9.32
CA SER A 154 10.15 -6.90 -9.62
C SER A 154 8.98 -7.29 -8.71
N THR A 155 8.01 -8.00 -9.29
CA THR A 155 6.87 -8.58 -8.54
C THR A 155 7.27 -9.76 -7.66
N ASP A 156 8.55 -10.13 -7.64
CA ASP A 156 9.08 -11.26 -6.87
C ASP A 156 9.82 -10.75 -5.63
N ASP A 157 9.33 -11.14 -4.45
CA ASP A 157 9.82 -10.78 -3.12
C ASP A 157 11.34 -11.04 -2.95
N ALA A 158 11.91 -11.98 -3.70
CA ALA A 158 13.33 -12.27 -3.69
C ALA A 158 14.21 -11.08 -4.15
N HIS A 159 13.72 -10.23 -5.06
CA HIS A 159 14.50 -9.08 -5.57
C HIS A 159 14.61 -7.95 -4.54
N HIS A 160 13.54 -7.72 -3.77
CA HIS A 160 13.54 -6.73 -2.70
C HIS A 160 14.54 -7.11 -1.60
N GLN A 161 14.51 -8.37 -1.16
CA GLN A 161 15.41 -8.87 -0.11
C GLN A 161 16.89 -8.87 -0.53
N SER A 162 17.17 -9.18 -1.79
CA SER A 162 18.54 -9.17 -2.33
C SER A 162 19.11 -7.74 -2.39
N THR A 163 18.32 -6.76 -2.82
CA THR A 163 18.74 -5.35 -2.83
C THR A 163 19.01 -4.83 -1.42
N GLU A 164 18.13 -5.13 -0.45
CA GLU A 164 18.36 -4.76 0.96
C GLU A 164 19.64 -5.40 1.54
N SER A 165 19.96 -6.63 1.13
CA SER A 165 21.16 -7.35 1.55
C SER A 165 22.46 -6.79 0.95
N ALA A 166 22.41 -6.03 -0.15
CA ALA A 166 23.59 -5.33 -0.64
C ALA A 166 23.86 -4.04 0.16
N LEU A 167 22.83 -3.45 0.76
CA LEU A 167 22.93 -2.13 1.41
C LEU A 167 23.71 -2.16 2.70
N HIS A 168 23.65 -3.22 3.52
CA HIS A 168 24.48 -3.27 4.74
C HIS A 168 25.97 -3.35 4.41
N LEU A 169 26.33 -3.89 3.24
CA LEU A 169 27.71 -3.98 2.77
C LEU A 169 28.20 -2.73 2.04
N ALA A 170 27.32 -1.86 1.56
CA ALA A 170 27.69 -0.63 0.86
C ALA A 170 28.37 0.40 1.78
N ASP A 171 29.36 1.13 1.25
CA ASP A 171 29.95 2.33 1.87
C ASP A 171 29.33 3.61 1.32
N VAL A 172 29.00 3.58 0.03
CA VAL A 172 28.35 4.65 -0.71
C VAL A 172 27.29 4.03 -1.60
N VAL A 173 26.14 4.68 -1.71
CA VAL A 173 25.04 4.25 -2.58
C VAL A 173 24.85 5.24 -3.71
N PHE A 174 24.89 4.75 -4.95
CA PHE A 174 24.44 5.44 -6.14
C PHE A 174 23.10 4.87 -6.57
N TYR A 175 22.04 5.67 -6.46
CA TYR A 175 20.70 5.28 -6.88
C TYR A 175 20.41 5.79 -8.30
N VAL A 176 20.42 4.87 -9.25
CA VAL A 176 20.27 5.13 -10.69
C VAL A 176 18.80 5.03 -11.11
N MET A 177 18.34 6.05 -11.80
CA MET A 177 16.95 6.20 -12.25
C MET A 177 16.92 6.53 -13.74
N ASP A 178 15.91 6.04 -14.45
CA ASP A 178 15.63 6.46 -15.82
C ASP A 178 15.07 7.90 -15.83
N TYR A 179 15.56 8.76 -16.73
CA TYR A 179 15.09 10.12 -16.95
C TYR A 179 13.56 10.27 -16.98
N ASN A 180 12.81 9.35 -17.58
CA ASN A 180 11.35 9.45 -17.68
C ASN A 180 10.60 9.01 -16.41
N HIS A 181 11.27 8.33 -15.48
CA HIS A 181 10.62 7.67 -14.34
C HIS A 181 11.14 8.14 -12.98
N VAL A 182 11.95 9.20 -12.92
CA VAL A 182 12.52 9.74 -11.67
C VAL A 182 11.47 10.04 -10.60
N GLN A 183 10.30 10.52 -11.00
CA GLN A 183 9.21 10.88 -10.09
C GLN A 183 8.24 9.72 -9.80
N SER A 184 8.59 8.47 -10.17
CA SER A 184 7.75 7.32 -9.83
C SER A 184 7.68 7.10 -8.31
N GLU A 185 6.54 6.62 -7.82
CA GLU A 185 6.33 6.35 -6.39
C GLU A 185 7.35 5.34 -5.86
N VAL A 186 7.63 4.30 -6.63
CA VAL A 186 8.57 3.25 -6.26
C VAL A 186 9.99 3.82 -6.08
N ASN A 187 10.43 4.75 -6.95
CA ASN A 187 11.74 5.42 -6.82
C ASN A 187 11.83 6.24 -5.53
N LEU A 188 10.81 7.03 -5.25
CA LEU A 188 10.76 7.93 -4.10
C LEU A 188 10.66 7.14 -2.78
N ALA A 189 9.82 6.09 -2.73
CA ALA A 189 9.65 5.24 -1.55
C ALA A 189 10.95 4.51 -1.18
N PHE A 190 11.63 3.94 -2.16
CA PHE A 190 12.86 3.20 -1.93
C PHE A 190 14.03 4.09 -1.53
N THR A 191 14.15 5.26 -2.15
CA THR A 191 15.16 6.26 -1.78
C THR A 191 14.99 6.75 -0.33
N LYS A 192 13.75 6.78 0.18
CA LYS A 192 13.49 7.09 1.60
C LYS A 192 14.08 6.01 2.52
N LYS A 193 13.89 4.72 2.19
CA LYS A 193 14.46 3.59 2.96
C LYS A 193 15.99 3.63 3.00
N MET A 194 16.62 3.99 1.88
CA MET A 194 18.09 4.16 1.80
C MET A 194 18.63 5.20 2.79
N LYS A 195 17.91 6.31 2.98
CA LYS A 195 18.32 7.40 3.89
C LYS A 195 18.38 6.92 5.34
N GLU A 196 17.56 5.94 5.74
CA GLU A 196 17.51 5.42 7.11
C GLU A 196 18.78 4.65 7.51
N TRP A 197 19.54 4.12 6.53
CA TRP A 197 20.85 3.49 6.78
C TRP A 197 21.95 4.48 7.17
N GLY A 198 21.71 5.79 6.99
CA GLY A 198 22.65 6.85 7.38
C GLY A 198 23.93 6.90 6.55
N LYS A 199 23.93 6.31 5.35
CA LYS A 199 25.09 6.26 4.45
C LYS A 199 25.01 7.35 3.37
N PRO A 200 26.15 7.75 2.77
CA PRO A 200 26.15 8.68 1.65
C PRO A 200 25.31 8.14 0.47
N LEU A 201 24.39 8.98 -0.02
CA LEU A 201 23.39 8.67 -1.03
C LEU A 201 23.45 9.69 -2.16
N TYR A 202 23.86 9.22 -3.34
CA TYR A 202 23.91 10.00 -4.57
C TYR A 202 22.81 9.53 -5.52
N LEU A 203 22.03 10.46 -6.06
CA LEU A 203 21.01 10.15 -7.06
C LEU A 203 21.59 10.35 -8.46
N VAL A 204 21.37 9.40 -9.35
CA VAL A 204 21.85 9.43 -10.74
C VAL A 204 20.66 9.32 -11.66
N VAL A 205 20.30 10.43 -12.31
CA VAL A 205 19.34 10.45 -13.41
C VAL A 205 20.09 10.07 -14.69
N ASN A 206 19.90 8.84 -15.16
CA ASN A 206 20.55 8.28 -16.33
C ASN A 206 19.68 8.45 -17.59
N MET A 207 20.27 8.19 -18.76
CA MET A 207 19.63 8.29 -20.07
C MET A 207 19.11 9.69 -20.40
N ILE A 208 19.84 10.74 -20.00
CA ILE A 208 19.44 12.13 -20.27
C ILE A 208 19.46 12.50 -21.76
N ASP A 209 20.01 11.65 -22.64
CA ASP A 209 19.88 11.76 -24.10
C ASP A 209 18.40 11.73 -24.57
N LYS A 210 17.52 11.19 -23.71
CA LYS A 210 16.06 11.26 -23.88
C LYS A 210 15.51 12.68 -23.72
N HIS A 211 16.24 13.59 -23.05
CA HIS A 211 15.78 14.95 -22.82
C HIS A 211 15.61 15.71 -24.13
N LYS A 212 14.53 16.48 -24.21
CA LYS A 212 14.24 17.37 -25.33
C LYS A 212 13.88 18.75 -24.77
N GLU A 213 14.75 19.73 -25.04
CA GLU A 213 14.63 21.10 -24.51
C GLU A 213 13.28 21.76 -24.84
N TRP A 214 12.67 21.37 -25.98
CA TRP A 214 11.38 21.90 -26.42
C TRP A 214 10.16 21.28 -25.71
N GLU A 215 10.30 20.11 -25.08
CA GLU A 215 9.23 19.49 -24.29
C GLU A 215 9.12 20.15 -22.90
N LEU A 216 10.27 20.28 -22.25
CA LEU A 216 10.43 20.90 -20.94
C LEU A 216 11.87 21.41 -20.85
N PRO A 217 12.13 22.69 -20.52
CA PRO A 217 13.50 23.17 -20.34
C PRO A 217 14.25 22.38 -19.26
N PHE A 218 15.51 22.03 -19.48
CA PHE A 218 16.28 21.16 -18.57
C PHE A 218 16.31 21.71 -17.14
N ALA A 219 16.49 23.03 -16.97
CA ALA A 219 16.49 23.68 -15.66
C ALA A 219 15.18 23.48 -14.89
N GLN A 220 14.04 23.49 -15.57
CA GLN A 220 12.74 23.27 -14.96
C GLN A 220 12.55 21.80 -14.56
N TYR A 221 13.07 20.86 -15.36
CA TYR A 221 13.10 19.45 -15.02
C TYR A 221 13.95 19.17 -13.77
N GLN A 222 15.12 19.80 -13.66
CA GLN A 222 16.00 19.67 -12.48
C GLN A 222 15.30 20.15 -11.21
N GLU A 223 14.68 21.33 -11.26
CA GLU A 223 13.95 21.88 -10.11
C GLU A 223 12.75 20.99 -9.72
N GLY A 224 11.96 20.53 -10.70
CA GLY A 224 10.85 19.62 -10.44
C GLY A 224 11.29 18.31 -9.78
N THR A 225 12.40 17.73 -10.26
CA THR A 225 13.01 16.54 -9.66
C THR A 225 13.43 16.77 -8.22
N LYS A 226 14.14 17.88 -7.94
CA LYS A 226 14.58 18.23 -6.59
C LYS A 226 13.41 18.43 -5.64
N GLN A 227 12.37 19.14 -6.07
CA GLN A 227 11.16 19.36 -5.28
C GLN A 227 10.42 18.05 -4.99
N ALA A 228 10.39 17.10 -5.93
CA ALA A 228 9.80 15.77 -5.70
C ALA A 228 10.48 15.04 -4.55
N PHE A 229 11.82 14.95 -4.53
CA PHE A 229 12.56 14.32 -3.43
C PHE A 229 12.43 15.08 -2.10
N LEU A 230 12.49 16.41 -2.13
CA LEU A 230 12.32 17.25 -0.93
C LEU A 230 10.93 17.06 -0.30
N SER A 231 9.87 16.98 -1.12
CA SER A 231 8.51 16.71 -0.63
C SER A 231 8.38 15.35 0.04
N TRP A 232 9.30 14.42 -0.22
CA TRP A 232 9.39 13.12 0.43
C TRP A 232 10.30 13.10 1.66
N GLY A 233 10.91 14.23 2.03
CA GLY A 233 11.88 14.31 3.13
C GLY A 233 13.26 13.76 2.77
N ILE A 234 13.54 13.62 1.47
CA ILE A 234 14.77 13.06 0.94
C ILE A 234 15.66 14.22 0.51
N GLU A 235 16.86 14.24 1.07
CA GLU A 235 17.91 15.20 0.73
C GLU A 235 19.13 14.36 0.38
N PRO A 236 19.40 14.12 -0.91
CA PRO A 236 20.59 13.39 -1.34
C PRO A 236 21.84 14.27 -1.23
N ASP A 237 23.01 13.64 -1.16
CA ASP A 237 24.30 14.34 -1.08
C ASP A 237 24.63 15.08 -2.40
N ASP A 238 24.24 14.50 -3.54
CA ASP A 238 24.19 15.19 -4.84
C ASP A 238 23.18 14.51 -5.78
N LEU A 239 22.78 15.23 -6.83
CA LEU A 239 21.92 14.74 -7.91
C LEU A 239 22.64 14.94 -9.24
N LEU A 240 22.98 13.82 -9.90
CA LEU A 240 23.77 13.78 -11.12
C LEU A 240 22.92 13.43 -12.33
N TYR A 241 23.21 14.06 -13.46
CA TYR A 241 22.53 13.84 -14.74
C TYR A 241 23.51 13.23 -15.75
N VAL A 242 23.30 11.99 -16.18
CA VAL A 242 24.28 11.26 -17.01
C VAL A 242 23.64 10.57 -18.22
N THR A 243 24.43 10.38 -19.28
CA THR A 243 24.09 9.51 -20.41
C THR A 243 25.34 8.79 -20.91
N MET A 244 25.19 7.49 -21.19
CA MET A 244 26.22 6.66 -21.81
C MET A 244 26.08 6.60 -23.34
N LYS A 245 24.90 6.96 -23.87
CA LYS A 245 24.58 6.89 -25.31
C LYS A 245 25.13 8.10 -26.07
N GLU A 246 25.06 9.29 -25.46
CA GLU A 246 25.53 10.53 -26.08
C GLU A 246 26.59 11.23 -25.18
N PRO A 247 27.88 10.81 -25.25
CA PRO A 247 28.93 11.35 -24.38
C PRO A 247 29.12 12.87 -24.51
N SER A 248 28.80 13.45 -25.67
CA SER A 248 28.88 14.88 -25.95
C SER A 248 27.65 15.69 -25.52
N HIS A 249 26.63 15.08 -24.91
CA HIS A 249 25.41 15.77 -24.51
C HIS A 249 25.72 16.93 -23.54
N PRO A 250 25.17 18.15 -23.75
CA PRO A 250 25.58 19.37 -23.01
C PRO A 250 25.44 19.27 -21.49
N HIS A 251 24.45 18.51 -21.02
CA HIS A 251 24.15 18.32 -19.61
C HIS A 251 24.74 17.03 -19.03
N ASN A 252 25.60 16.32 -19.78
CA ASN A 252 26.18 15.06 -19.31
C ASN A 252 27.23 15.29 -18.24
N GLU A 253 26.89 14.94 -17.01
CA GLU A 253 27.76 15.04 -15.84
C GLU A 253 28.59 13.76 -15.61
N TYR A 254 28.78 12.91 -16.63
CA TYR A 254 29.57 11.68 -16.50
C TYR A 254 31.00 11.92 -15.98
N THR A 255 31.66 13.00 -16.43
CA THR A 255 33.00 13.35 -15.92
C THR A 255 32.96 13.83 -14.46
N LYS A 256 31.88 14.47 -14.03
CA LYS A 256 31.63 14.83 -12.62
C LYS A 256 31.40 13.56 -11.79
N LEU A 257 30.68 12.57 -12.31
CA LEU A 257 30.53 11.25 -11.67
C LEU A 257 31.89 10.54 -11.53
N GLN A 258 32.72 10.51 -12.57
CA GLN A 258 34.07 9.93 -12.49
C GLN A 258 34.96 10.65 -11.48
N TRP A 259 34.91 11.98 -11.46
CA TRP A 259 35.61 12.80 -10.45
C TRP A 259 35.12 12.48 -9.04
N LEU A 260 33.80 12.42 -8.84
CA LEU A 260 33.17 12.13 -7.55
C LEU A 260 33.60 10.74 -7.05
N LEU A 261 33.50 9.71 -7.90
CA LEU A 261 33.95 8.35 -7.57
C LEU A 261 35.42 8.33 -7.17
N SER A 262 36.28 9.03 -7.91
CA SER A 262 37.71 9.11 -7.60
C SER A 262 37.96 9.75 -6.23
N ARG A 263 37.24 10.84 -5.90
CA ARG A 263 37.33 11.52 -4.60
C ARG A 263 36.75 10.71 -3.44
N LEU A 264 35.74 9.89 -3.70
CA LEU A 264 35.18 8.96 -2.72
C LEU A 264 36.16 7.80 -2.45
N ILE A 265 36.78 7.25 -3.50
CA ILE A 265 37.79 6.19 -3.39
C ILE A 265 39.02 6.68 -2.61
N GLU A 266 39.48 7.91 -2.84
CA GLU A 266 40.55 8.56 -2.05
C GLU A 266 40.24 8.63 -0.55
N ARG A 267 38.96 8.66 -0.17
CA ARG A 267 38.46 8.72 1.21
C ARG A 267 37.96 7.37 1.72
N GLY A 268 38.32 6.27 1.03
CA GLY A 268 37.75 4.96 1.26
C GLY A 268 37.87 4.48 2.71
N ASP A 269 38.98 4.76 3.39
CA ASP A 269 39.16 4.35 4.80
C ASP A 269 38.21 5.08 5.77
N GLU A 270 38.00 6.38 5.58
CA GLU A 270 37.06 7.18 6.40
C GLU A 270 35.62 6.73 6.18
N LEU A 271 35.23 6.54 4.90
CA LEU A 271 33.90 6.05 4.50
C LEU A 271 33.64 4.64 5.01
N ARG A 272 34.64 3.75 4.92
CA ARG A 272 34.55 2.37 5.41
C ARG A 272 34.33 2.34 6.92
N SER A 273 35.12 3.10 7.69
CA SER A 273 34.95 3.16 9.14
C SER A 273 33.56 3.68 9.53
N PHE A 274 33.10 4.73 8.87
CA PHE A 274 31.77 5.31 9.11
C PHE A 274 30.63 4.35 8.73
N SER A 275 30.70 3.70 7.58
CA SER A 275 29.65 2.78 7.12
C SER A 275 29.54 1.52 7.97
N ILE A 276 30.66 0.99 8.47
CA ILE A 276 30.68 -0.18 9.36
C ILE A 276 30.01 0.17 10.69
N ASP A 277 30.30 1.35 11.26
CA ASP A 277 29.62 1.83 12.47
C ASP A 277 28.11 1.98 12.21
N ALA A 278 27.72 2.63 11.11
CA ALA A 278 26.32 2.83 10.75
C ALA A 278 25.59 1.48 10.56
N SER A 279 26.15 0.55 9.78
CA SER A 279 25.58 -0.78 9.57
C SER A 279 25.49 -1.60 10.85
N ALA A 280 26.53 -1.60 11.70
CA ALA A 280 26.52 -2.37 12.94
C ALA A 280 25.47 -1.85 13.93
N ARG A 281 25.31 -0.51 14.03
CA ARG A 281 24.27 0.10 14.86
C ARG A 281 22.88 -0.10 14.30
N TYR A 282 22.71 -0.04 12.98
CA TYR A 282 21.44 -0.36 12.33
C TYR A 282 21.03 -1.80 12.61
N LEU A 283 21.94 -2.78 12.43
CA LEU A 283 21.68 -4.19 12.74
C LEU A 283 21.42 -4.42 14.23
N ALA A 284 22.06 -3.66 15.13
CA ALA A 284 21.75 -3.71 16.56
C ALA A 284 20.33 -3.24 16.87
N ALA A 285 19.87 -2.17 16.22
CA ALA A 285 18.50 -1.67 16.35
C ALA A 285 17.48 -2.65 15.74
N GLU A 286 17.77 -3.24 14.57
CA GLU A 286 16.94 -4.27 13.95
C GLU A 286 16.81 -5.51 14.82
N HIS A 287 17.89 -5.95 15.49
CA HIS A 287 17.81 -7.05 16.45
C HIS A 287 16.94 -6.70 17.66
N GLY A 288 17.02 -5.47 18.16
CA GLY A 288 16.15 -4.97 19.23
C GLY A 288 14.67 -5.06 18.83
N LYS A 289 14.34 -4.61 17.60
CA LYS A 289 12.99 -4.75 17.04
C LYS A 289 12.58 -6.22 16.88
N TRP A 290 13.46 -7.06 16.32
CA TRP A 290 13.22 -8.48 16.14
C TRP A 290 12.93 -9.20 17.45
N LEU A 291 13.67 -8.89 18.52
CA LEU A 291 13.45 -9.47 19.84
C LEU A 291 12.12 -9.01 20.45
N ALA A 292 11.80 -7.72 20.31
CA ALA A 292 10.51 -7.17 20.73
C ALA A 292 9.35 -7.86 19.99
N GLU A 293 9.50 -8.13 18.69
CA GLU A 293 8.53 -8.92 17.92
C GLU A 293 8.38 -10.37 18.42
N GLN A 294 9.46 -11.00 18.93
CA GLN A 294 9.37 -12.34 19.53
C GLN A 294 8.63 -12.32 20.88
N HIS A 295 8.76 -11.26 21.67
CA HIS A 295 8.09 -11.12 22.96
C HIS A 295 6.64 -10.62 22.85
N GLU A 296 6.27 -10.00 21.73
CA GLU A 296 4.93 -9.45 21.47
C GLU A 296 3.75 -10.40 21.75
N PRO A 297 3.78 -11.72 21.42
CA PRO A 297 2.67 -12.63 21.72
C PRO A 297 2.46 -12.79 23.23
N GLN A 298 3.57 -12.91 23.96
CA GLN A 298 3.56 -13.06 25.40
C GLN A 298 3.10 -11.76 26.07
N LYS A 299 3.52 -10.60 25.57
CA LYS A 299 3.05 -9.29 26.04
C LYS A 299 1.56 -9.10 25.78
N ALA A 300 1.05 -9.51 24.62
CA ALA A 300 -0.36 -9.42 24.28
C ALA A 300 -1.24 -10.27 25.23
N GLU A 301 -0.82 -11.49 25.55
CA GLU A 301 -1.51 -12.36 26.51
C GLU A 301 -1.51 -11.75 27.93
N LEU A 302 -0.37 -11.22 28.37
CA LEU A 302 -0.26 -10.53 29.66
C LEU A 302 -1.14 -9.28 29.71
N MET A 303 -1.18 -8.48 28.63
CA MET A 303 -2.06 -7.31 28.53
C MET A 303 -3.54 -7.69 28.53
N GLU A 304 -3.93 -8.78 27.90
CA GLU A 304 -5.31 -9.27 27.95
C GLU A 304 -5.72 -9.65 29.38
N GLN A 305 -4.86 -10.40 30.09
CA GLN A 305 -5.06 -10.74 31.52
C GLN A 305 -5.16 -9.49 32.40
N ILE A 306 -4.44 -8.42 32.08
CA ILE A 306 -4.48 -7.14 32.80
C ILE A 306 -5.77 -6.36 32.51
N SER A 307 -6.26 -6.40 31.26
CA SER A 307 -7.33 -5.53 30.75
C SER A 307 -8.77 -5.92 31.13
N GLN A 308 -9.01 -7.14 31.61
CA GLN A 308 -10.36 -7.65 31.87
C GLN A 308 -11.07 -7.01 33.09
N GLU A 309 -10.37 -6.32 34.00
CA GLU A 309 -10.94 -5.85 35.29
C GLU A 309 -10.38 -4.50 35.82
N GLY A 310 -10.37 -3.42 35.02
CA GLY A 310 -10.13 -2.04 35.49
C GLY A 310 -8.66 -1.54 35.48
N ASP A 311 -8.42 -0.32 35.99
CA ASP A 311 -7.13 0.40 35.93
C ASP A 311 -6.04 -0.23 36.83
N VAL A 312 -4.84 -0.43 36.27
CA VAL A 312 -3.70 -1.09 36.91
C VAL A 312 -3.12 -0.30 38.08
N GLN A 313 -3.14 1.04 37.98
CA GLN A 313 -2.60 1.89 39.05
C GLN A 313 -3.46 1.80 40.32
N GLU A 314 -4.77 1.66 40.14
CA GLU A 314 -5.72 1.51 41.24
C GLU A 314 -5.53 0.17 41.97
N VAL A 315 -5.27 -0.90 41.21
CA VAL A 315 -5.02 -2.26 41.73
C VAL A 315 -3.70 -2.34 42.50
N GLN A 316 -2.65 -1.67 42.03
CA GLN A 316 -1.38 -1.56 42.77
C GLN A 316 -1.54 -0.83 44.10
N ALA A 317 -2.27 0.29 44.11
CA ALA A 317 -2.54 1.05 45.32
C ALA A 317 -3.37 0.23 46.33
N GLN A 318 -4.39 -0.48 45.85
CA GLN A 318 -5.22 -1.36 46.68
C GLN A 318 -4.43 -2.52 47.28
N ALA A 319 -3.56 -3.17 46.50
CA ALA A 319 -2.72 -4.26 47.00
C ALA A 319 -1.68 -3.76 48.02
N ALA A 320 -1.08 -2.59 47.80
CA ALA A 320 -0.15 -1.99 48.75
C ALA A 320 -0.83 -1.69 50.10
N ALA A 321 -2.01 -1.08 50.07
CA ALA A 321 -2.79 -0.79 51.27
C ALA A 321 -3.19 -2.06 52.04
N LYS A 322 -3.67 -3.09 51.34
CA LYS A 322 -4.03 -4.39 51.96
C LYS A 322 -2.83 -5.15 52.51
N GLN A 323 -1.66 -5.01 51.87
CA GLN A 323 -0.41 -5.63 52.34
C GLN A 323 0.09 -4.98 53.64
N GLU A 324 -0.05 -3.66 53.75
CA GLU A 324 0.25 -2.91 54.97
C GLU A 324 -0.70 -3.31 56.11
N GLU A 325 -2.01 -3.35 55.84
CA GLU A 325 -3.03 -3.78 56.81
C GLU A 325 -2.79 -5.22 57.31
N LEU A 326 -2.42 -6.15 56.41
CA LEU A 326 -2.05 -7.53 56.77
C LEU A 326 -0.81 -7.59 57.67
N SER A 327 0.19 -6.75 57.40
CA SER A 327 1.41 -6.67 58.22
C SER A 327 1.10 -6.15 59.62
N ASP A 328 0.26 -5.12 59.72
CA ASP A 328 -0.14 -4.51 60.98
C ASP A 328 -0.95 -5.48 61.85
N LEU A 329 -1.91 -6.19 61.26
CA LEU A 329 -2.69 -7.24 61.94
C LEU A 329 -1.82 -8.39 62.42
N LYS A 330 -0.84 -8.83 61.62
CA LYS A 330 0.10 -9.90 62.01
C LYS A 330 1.04 -9.47 63.13
N GLY A 331 1.45 -8.20 63.18
CA GLY A 331 2.37 -7.67 64.19
C GLY A 331 1.70 -7.18 65.47
N LEU A 332 0.36 -7.10 65.50
CA LEU A 332 -0.41 -6.61 66.63
C LEU A 332 -0.13 -7.37 67.95
N PRO A 333 -0.07 -8.72 67.99
CA PRO A 333 0.20 -9.46 69.23
C PRO A 333 1.59 -9.17 69.82
N GLU A 334 2.61 -9.09 68.96
CA GLU A 334 3.99 -8.80 69.38
C GLU A 334 4.12 -7.34 69.85
N ALA A 335 3.49 -6.40 69.15
CA ALA A 335 3.46 -4.99 69.53
C ALA A 335 2.76 -4.78 70.88
N LEU A 336 1.62 -5.45 71.09
CA LEU A 336 0.88 -5.44 72.36
C LEU A 336 1.75 -5.99 73.50
N THR A 337 2.40 -7.13 73.28
CA THR A 337 3.30 -7.77 74.25
C THR A 337 4.42 -6.82 74.65
N ALA A 338 5.10 -6.22 73.68
CA ALA A 338 6.21 -5.30 73.92
C ALA A 338 5.75 -4.02 74.65
N GLY A 339 4.63 -3.44 74.23
CA GLY A 339 4.05 -2.24 74.83
C GLY A 339 3.66 -2.47 76.30
N LEU A 340 2.89 -3.52 76.57
CA LEU A 340 2.43 -3.85 77.92
C LEU A 340 3.56 -4.26 78.84
N ARG A 341 4.53 -5.05 78.38
CA ARG A 341 5.69 -5.41 79.21
C ARG A 341 6.50 -4.18 79.62
N LYS A 342 6.60 -3.19 78.73
CA LYS A 342 7.24 -1.90 79.03
C LYS A 342 6.43 -1.10 80.06
N GLU A 343 5.12 -0.99 79.88
CA GLU A 343 4.23 -0.28 80.79
C GLU A 343 4.20 -0.91 82.20
N VAL A 344 3.95 -2.23 82.28
CA VAL A 344 4.03 -3.01 83.52
C VAL A 344 5.42 -2.90 84.15
N GLY A 345 6.48 -2.96 83.34
CA GLY A 345 7.85 -2.75 83.79
C GLY A 345 8.03 -1.41 84.50
N MET A 346 7.53 -0.32 83.91
CA MET A 346 7.57 1.02 84.50
C MET A 346 6.78 1.12 85.80
N ILE A 347 5.58 0.53 85.86
CA ILE A 347 4.76 0.49 87.09
C ILE A 347 5.54 -0.19 88.23
N ILE A 348 6.11 -1.37 87.95
CA ILE A 348 6.88 -2.14 88.93
C ILE A 348 8.14 -1.40 89.39
N GLU A 349 8.87 -0.78 88.47
CA GLU A 349 10.12 -0.08 88.80
C GLU A 349 9.86 1.18 89.63
N ASN A 350 8.84 1.96 89.28
CA ASN A 350 8.49 3.20 89.97
C ASN A 350 7.74 2.98 91.30
N ALA A 351 7.22 1.78 91.56
CA ALA A 351 6.56 1.48 92.83
C ALA A 351 7.54 1.57 94.01
N ASN A 352 7.35 2.59 94.86
CA ASN A 352 8.09 2.75 96.10
C ASN A 352 7.41 1.98 97.25
N ILE A 353 7.61 0.67 97.29
CA ILE A 353 7.06 -0.23 98.33
C ILE A 353 7.90 -0.27 99.62
N THR A 354 8.94 0.58 99.73
CA THR A 354 9.80 0.66 100.92
C THR A 354 9.91 2.10 101.43
N PRO A 355 8.83 2.83 101.71
CA PRO A 355 8.93 4.18 102.26
C PRO A 355 9.65 4.19 103.63
N ALA A 356 10.03 5.37 104.11
CA ALA A 356 10.82 5.53 105.34
C ALA A 356 10.21 4.77 106.53
N LEU A 357 8.88 4.86 106.72
CA LEU A 357 8.15 4.18 107.79
C LEU A 357 8.30 2.64 107.73
N THR A 358 8.17 2.06 106.55
CA THR A 358 8.34 0.61 106.32
C THR A 358 9.79 0.17 106.56
N ARG A 359 10.76 1.03 106.21
CA ARG A 359 12.18 0.77 106.51
C ARG A 359 12.46 0.83 108.02
N ASP A 360 11.80 1.73 108.75
CA ASP A 360 11.93 1.83 110.21
C ASP A 360 11.34 0.59 110.89
N GLN A 361 10.18 0.10 110.42
CA GLN A 361 9.58 -1.17 110.84
C GLN A 361 10.51 -2.36 110.59
N ALA A 362 11.10 -2.43 109.39
CA ALA A 362 12.09 -3.44 109.04
C ALA A 362 13.35 -3.35 109.92
N HIS A 363 13.82 -2.12 110.19
CA HIS A 363 14.96 -1.89 111.08
C HIS A 363 14.67 -2.42 112.47
N ALA A 364 13.51 -2.07 113.04
CA ALA A 364 13.09 -2.51 114.37
C ALA A 364 12.98 -4.05 114.46
N TYR A 365 12.53 -4.72 113.40
CA TYR A 365 12.54 -6.17 113.28
C TYR A 365 13.97 -6.74 113.18
N LEU A 366 14.81 -6.23 112.28
CA LEU A 366 16.19 -6.71 112.12
C LEU A 366 17.05 -6.49 113.38
N GLU A 367 16.82 -5.42 114.12
CA GLU A 367 17.45 -5.19 115.43
C GLU A 367 17.10 -6.29 116.43
N SER A 368 15.87 -6.79 116.40
CA SER A 368 15.44 -7.90 117.26
C SER A 368 16.15 -9.23 116.91
N ARG A 369 16.81 -9.32 115.75
CA ARG A 369 17.60 -10.48 115.29
C ARG A 369 19.09 -10.41 115.66
N LYS A 370 19.57 -9.32 116.26
CA LYS A 370 20.97 -9.15 116.68
C LYS A 370 21.40 -10.22 117.71
N PRO A 371 22.60 -10.82 117.59
CA PRO A 371 23.15 -11.70 118.62
C PRO A 371 23.23 -10.97 119.97
N GLY A 372 22.44 -11.43 120.96
CA GLY A 372 22.39 -10.82 122.30
C GLY A 372 21.23 -9.87 122.58
N PHE A 373 20.28 -9.67 121.64
CA PHE A 373 19.07 -8.88 121.86
C PHE A 373 18.22 -9.42 123.03
N LYS A 374 17.81 -8.54 123.97
CA LYS A 374 17.03 -8.87 125.17
C LYS A 374 16.07 -7.73 125.50
N VAL A 375 14.87 -8.08 125.97
CA VAL A 375 13.83 -7.12 126.36
C VAL A 375 13.55 -7.30 127.86
N GLY A 376 13.89 -6.31 128.70
CA GLY A 376 13.64 -6.33 130.15
C GLY A 376 14.62 -7.16 131.01
N PHE A 377 14.51 -7.07 132.35
CA PHE A 377 15.55 -7.54 133.30
C PHE A 377 15.34 -8.95 133.91
N PHE A 378 14.19 -9.64 133.74
CA PHE A 378 13.96 -11.00 134.29
C PHE A 378 13.15 -11.94 133.35
N SER A 379 13.63 -13.19 133.16
CA SER A 379 13.16 -14.32 132.30
C SER A 379 13.27 -14.15 130.75
N ARG A 380 14.31 -14.76 130.14
CA ARG A 380 14.99 -14.25 128.93
C ARG A 380 14.68 -14.88 127.55
N ALA A 381 13.89 -15.96 127.42
CA ALA A 381 13.69 -16.62 126.11
C ALA A 381 12.33 -16.36 125.45
N VAL A 382 11.22 -16.55 126.20
CA VAL A 382 9.85 -16.48 125.65
C VAL A 382 9.44 -15.04 125.29
N GLN A 383 9.72 -14.07 126.16
CA GLN A 383 9.36 -12.66 125.90
C GLN A 383 10.12 -12.06 124.70
N THR A 384 11.38 -12.45 124.51
CA THR A 384 12.19 -12.04 123.36
C THR A 384 11.63 -12.60 122.05
N ALA A 385 11.15 -13.86 122.05
CA ALA A 385 10.51 -14.47 120.88
C ALA A 385 9.18 -13.77 120.52
N VAL A 386 8.33 -13.50 121.53
CA VAL A 386 7.04 -12.80 121.33
C VAL A 386 7.23 -11.38 120.79
N GLU A 387 8.20 -10.61 121.32
CA GLU A 387 8.47 -9.25 120.84
C GLU A 387 9.08 -9.25 119.42
N THR A 388 9.92 -10.25 119.10
CA THR A 388 10.46 -10.43 117.73
C THR A 388 9.33 -10.74 116.74
N GLU A 389 8.41 -11.62 117.11
CA GLU A 389 7.27 -11.99 116.29
C GLU A 389 6.28 -10.83 116.11
N LYS A 390 6.05 -10.02 117.16
CA LYS A 390 5.25 -8.81 117.09
C LYS A 390 5.83 -7.77 116.13
N ARG A 391 7.15 -7.54 116.16
CA ARG A 391 7.83 -6.61 115.24
C ARG A 391 7.83 -7.12 113.80
N LEU A 392 7.99 -8.42 113.61
CA LEU A 392 7.86 -9.06 112.29
C LEU A 392 6.45 -8.92 111.73
N ALA A 393 5.42 -9.13 112.56
CA ALA A 393 4.02 -8.98 112.14
C ALA A 393 3.69 -7.53 111.78
N ALA A 394 4.18 -6.56 112.57
CA ALA A 394 3.97 -5.13 112.27
C ALA A 394 4.67 -4.72 110.95
N PHE A 395 5.91 -5.18 110.74
CA PHE A 395 6.64 -4.95 109.49
C PHE A 395 5.95 -5.62 108.29
N GLN A 396 5.50 -6.87 108.44
CA GLN A 396 4.78 -7.59 107.40
C GLN A 396 3.48 -6.90 107.01
N ALA A 397 2.68 -6.47 107.98
CA ALA A 397 1.40 -5.80 107.73
C ALA A 397 1.59 -4.47 106.97
N ASP A 398 2.54 -3.63 107.41
CA ASP A 398 2.84 -2.36 106.75
C ASP A 398 3.40 -2.58 105.34
N LEU A 399 4.30 -3.54 105.15
CA LEU A 399 4.83 -3.86 103.83
C LEU A 399 3.76 -4.44 102.88
N ALA A 400 2.87 -5.31 103.38
CA ALA A 400 1.79 -5.86 102.59
C ALA A 400 0.82 -4.77 102.10
N GLU A 401 0.48 -3.80 102.96
CA GLU A 401 -0.35 -2.65 102.57
C GLU A 401 0.34 -1.79 101.51
N GLN A 402 1.65 -1.55 101.64
CA GLN A 402 2.40 -0.81 100.61
C GLN A 402 2.48 -1.56 99.28
N VAL A 403 2.57 -2.89 99.30
CA VAL A 403 2.57 -3.72 98.09
C VAL A 403 1.19 -3.65 97.41
N GLU A 404 0.11 -3.85 98.15
CA GLU A 404 -1.25 -3.79 97.61
C GLU A 404 -1.57 -2.43 96.99
N ALA A 405 -1.29 -1.33 97.72
CA ALA A 405 -1.63 0.01 97.29
C ALA A 405 -0.75 0.53 96.13
N LYS A 406 0.49 0.05 95.99
CA LYS A 406 1.45 0.56 94.99
C LYS A 406 1.68 -0.37 93.81
N LEU A 407 1.32 -1.65 93.91
CA LEU A 407 1.52 -2.64 92.85
C LEU A 407 0.21 -3.30 92.43
N ASP A 408 -0.52 -3.95 93.34
CA ASP A 408 -1.66 -4.81 92.99
C ASP A 408 -2.71 -4.06 92.17
N TRP A 409 -3.20 -2.94 92.70
CA TRP A 409 -4.25 -2.18 92.03
C TRP A 409 -3.80 -1.64 90.67
N HIS A 410 -2.60 -1.04 90.60
CA HIS A 410 -2.08 -0.43 89.37
C HIS A 410 -1.79 -1.45 88.27
N LEU A 411 -1.29 -2.63 88.65
CA LEU A 411 -1.01 -3.71 87.70
C LEU A 411 -2.31 -4.34 87.18
N ARG A 412 -3.28 -4.57 88.05
CA ARG A 412 -4.59 -5.09 87.65
C ARG A 412 -5.33 -4.12 86.75
N ASP A 413 -5.31 -2.82 87.07
CA ASP A 413 -5.97 -1.77 86.27
C ASP A 413 -5.35 -1.66 84.86
N ALA A 414 -4.01 -1.62 84.76
CA ALA A 414 -3.33 -1.57 83.48
C ALA A 414 -3.65 -2.78 82.59
N LEU A 415 -3.64 -4.00 83.16
CA LEU A 415 -3.95 -5.22 82.40
C LEU A 415 -5.43 -5.36 82.04
N LYS A 416 -6.36 -4.92 82.92
CA LYS A 416 -7.80 -4.88 82.62
C LYS A 416 -8.10 -3.90 81.49
N LYS A 417 -7.52 -2.70 81.56
CA LYS A 417 -7.70 -1.68 80.52
C LYS A 417 -7.21 -2.20 79.16
N ALA A 418 -6.05 -2.85 79.13
CA ALA A 418 -5.53 -3.44 77.91
C ALA A 418 -6.39 -4.59 77.36
N ALA A 419 -6.97 -5.43 78.23
CA ALA A 419 -7.91 -6.45 77.81
C ALA A 419 -9.19 -5.84 77.20
N GLN A 420 -9.71 -4.76 77.79
CA GLN A 420 -10.88 -4.03 77.28
C GLN A 420 -10.63 -3.32 75.94
N ASP A 421 -9.50 -2.61 75.83
CA ASP A 421 -9.13 -1.86 74.62
C ASP A 421 -8.97 -2.79 73.39
N HIS A 422 -8.63 -4.07 73.62
CA HIS A 422 -8.54 -5.10 72.57
C HIS A 422 -9.76 -6.02 72.49
N GLY A 423 -10.87 -5.67 73.15
CA GLY A 423 -12.15 -6.38 73.08
C GLY A 423 -12.15 -7.80 73.65
N GLN A 424 -11.17 -8.13 74.49
CA GLN A 424 -11.01 -9.45 75.10
C GLN A 424 -11.73 -9.50 76.46
N TYR A 425 -12.92 -10.09 76.47
CA TYR A 425 -13.74 -10.29 77.68
C TYR A 425 -13.66 -11.72 78.25
N ASP A 426 -12.59 -12.44 77.93
CA ASP A 426 -12.43 -13.82 78.40
C ASP A 426 -12.45 -13.87 79.95
N PRO A 427 -13.42 -14.60 80.55
CA PRO A 427 -13.48 -14.78 81.99
C PRO A 427 -12.18 -15.35 82.58
N ALA A 428 -11.46 -16.20 81.83
CA ALA A 428 -10.21 -16.81 82.29
C ALA A 428 -9.06 -15.80 82.41
N ILE A 429 -8.95 -14.86 81.46
CA ILE A 429 -7.95 -13.78 81.52
C ILE A 429 -8.30 -12.81 82.66
N THR A 430 -9.57 -12.48 82.80
CA THR A 430 -10.06 -11.60 83.88
C THR A 430 -9.77 -12.22 85.26
N GLU A 431 -10.00 -13.52 85.42
CA GLU A 431 -9.68 -14.26 86.64
C GLU A 431 -8.18 -14.24 86.94
N GLN A 432 -7.32 -14.45 85.94
CA GLN A 432 -5.86 -14.38 86.11
C GLN A 432 -5.37 -12.97 86.44
N ILE A 433 -6.00 -11.92 85.91
CA ILE A 433 -5.70 -10.54 86.31
C ILE A 433 -6.09 -10.32 87.77
N GLU A 434 -7.27 -10.74 88.20
CA GLU A 434 -7.71 -10.60 89.60
C GLU A 434 -6.86 -11.42 90.58
N ALA A 435 -6.29 -12.54 90.12
CA ALA A 435 -5.40 -13.39 90.90
C ALA A 435 -3.98 -12.82 91.06
N LEU A 436 -3.63 -11.68 90.42
CA LEU A 436 -2.32 -11.04 90.56
C LEU A 436 -2.11 -10.52 91.97
N GLN A 437 -1.42 -11.30 92.78
CA GLN A 437 -1.08 -10.97 94.16
C GLN A 437 0.19 -11.73 94.57
N VAL A 438 1.04 -11.08 95.37
CA VAL A 438 2.19 -11.69 96.01
C VAL A 438 1.99 -11.69 97.51
N ASP A 439 1.87 -12.89 98.08
CA ASP A 439 1.68 -13.06 99.52
C ASP A 439 2.99 -12.81 100.29
N VAL A 440 3.09 -11.62 100.86
CA VAL A 440 4.19 -11.27 101.77
C VAL A 440 3.90 -11.88 103.15
N THR A 441 4.40 -13.09 103.40
CA THR A 441 4.22 -13.77 104.69
C THR A 441 5.35 -13.47 105.67
N THR A 442 5.06 -13.54 106.97
CA THR A 442 6.07 -13.37 108.04
C THR A 442 7.19 -14.42 107.93
N GLN A 443 6.85 -15.66 107.56
CA GLN A 443 7.82 -16.74 107.34
C GLN A 443 8.76 -16.44 106.17
N TRP A 444 8.23 -15.89 105.07
CA TRP A 444 9.04 -15.50 103.91
C TRP A 444 9.99 -14.36 104.27
N LEU A 445 9.50 -13.29 104.92
CA LEU A 445 10.33 -12.17 105.35
C LEU A 445 11.45 -12.61 106.31
N ALA A 446 11.15 -13.52 107.24
CA ALA A 446 12.15 -14.07 108.16
C ALA A 446 13.23 -14.89 107.43
N ALA A 447 12.87 -15.63 106.38
CA ALA A 447 13.80 -16.41 105.58
C ALA A 447 14.77 -15.55 104.75
N GLN A 448 14.41 -14.30 104.45
CA GLN A 448 15.27 -13.35 103.75
C GLN A 448 16.40 -12.77 104.64
N VAL A 449 16.38 -13.04 105.95
CA VAL A 449 17.37 -12.51 106.88
C VAL A 449 18.61 -13.40 106.92
N ASN A 450 19.77 -12.82 106.61
CA ASN A 450 21.05 -13.51 106.74
C ASN A 450 21.54 -13.44 108.19
N SER A 451 21.48 -14.58 108.89
CA SER A 451 21.88 -14.69 110.29
C SER A 451 23.37 -14.44 110.56
N GLY A 452 24.22 -14.41 109.54
CA GLY A 452 25.65 -14.11 109.64
C GLY A 452 26.03 -12.63 109.44
N ALA A 453 25.06 -11.75 109.16
CA ALA A 453 25.31 -10.35 108.86
C ALA A 453 25.43 -9.46 110.12
N THR A 454 26.14 -8.33 109.99
CA THR A 454 26.15 -7.29 111.03
C THR A 454 24.91 -6.41 110.87
N PHE A 455 23.94 -6.55 111.78
CA PHE A 455 22.69 -5.81 111.72
C PHE A 455 22.91 -4.31 112.06
N GLY A 456 22.85 -3.46 111.04
CA GLY A 456 22.93 -2.00 111.15
C GLY A 456 22.03 -1.30 110.12
N GLY A 457 22.09 0.03 110.08
CA GLY A 457 21.32 0.82 109.09
C GLY A 457 21.62 0.42 107.64
N GLU A 458 22.90 0.18 107.33
CA GLU A 458 23.33 -0.26 106.00
C GLU A 458 22.79 -1.65 105.63
N TYR A 459 22.78 -2.60 106.58
CA TYR A 459 22.20 -3.93 106.35
C TYR A 459 20.68 -3.86 106.14
N THR A 460 19.99 -2.96 106.86
CA THR A 460 18.54 -2.76 106.70
C THR A 460 18.20 -2.28 105.29
N LEU A 461 18.99 -1.34 104.75
CA LEU A 461 18.81 -0.87 103.38
C LEU A 461 19.06 -1.99 102.36
N ASN A 462 20.09 -2.81 102.57
CA ASN A 462 20.38 -3.96 101.69
C ASN A 462 19.28 -5.03 101.76
N TYR A 463 18.77 -5.34 102.96
CA TYR A 463 17.66 -6.27 103.16
C TYR A 463 16.37 -5.75 102.50
N MET A 464 16.03 -4.48 102.70
CA MET A 464 14.84 -3.88 102.08
C MET A 464 14.97 -3.79 100.56
N LYS A 465 16.17 -3.59 100.05
CA LYS A 465 16.45 -3.66 98.61
C LYS A 465 16.24 -5.08 98.07
N GLN A 466 16.70 -6.11 98.79
CA GLN A 466 16.50 -7.51 98.42
C GLN A 466 15.01 -7.89 98.44
N VAL A 467 14.32 -7.62 99.55
CA VAL A 467 12.88 -7.88 99.71
C VAL A 467 12.07 -7.16 98.61
N SER A 468 12.36 -5.89 98.36
CA SER A 468 11.68 -5.14 97.30
C SER A 468 11.98 -5.71 95.91
N SER A 469 13.21 -6.13 95.64
CA SER A 469 13.61 -6.72 94.37
C SER A 469 12.86 -8.04 94.11
N ASP A 470 12.76 -8.90 95.12
CA ASP A 470 12.12 -10.21 94.99
C ASP A 470 10.61 -10.08 94.78
N ILE A 471 9.94 -9.18 95.51
CA ILE A 471 8.50 -8.89 95.31
C ILE A 471 8.27 -8.37 93.89
N LYS A 472 9.06 -7.39 93.44
CA LYS A 472 8.97 -6.84 92.07
C LYS A 472 9.20 -7.90 91.00
N GLN A 473 10.13 -8.83 91.23
CA GLN A 473 10.40 -9.93 90.31
C GLN A 473 9.21 -10.91 90.21
N GLN A 474 8.55 -11.22 91.33
CA GLN A 474 7.38 -12.11 91.32
C GLN A 474 6.19 -11.48 90.58
N TYR A 475 5.87 -10.21 90.85
CA TYR A 475 4.83 -9.50 90.08
C TYR A 475 5.15 -9.42 88.60
N ARG A 476 6.42 -9.15 88.24
CA ARG A 476 6.85 -9.13 86.83
C ARG A 476 6.60 -10.47 86.16
N LYS A 477 6.91 -11.58 86.84
CA LYS A 477 6.67 -12.94 86.32
C LYS A 477 5.18 -13.23 86.12
N GLN A 478 4.34 -12.93 87.12
CA GLN A 478 2.90 -13.19 87.01
C GLN A 478 2.24 -12.28 85.96
N ALA A 479 2.54 -10.98 85.97
CA ALA A 479 1.98 -10.03 85.02
C ALA A 479 2.38 -10.34 83.57
N PHE A 480 3.63 -10.79 83.34
CA PHE A 480 4.06 -11.19 81.99
C PHE A 480 3.35 -12.45 81.50
N ALA A 481 3.04 -13.40 82.38
CA ALA A 481 2.23 -14.56 82.00
C ALA A 481 0.81 -14.16 81.56
N VAL A 482 0.21 -13.17 82.23
CA VAL A 482 -1.10 -12.61 81.82
C VAL A 482 -1.02 -11.86 80.49
N ILE A 483 0.05 -11.07 80.27
CA ILE A 483 0.30 -10.41 78.98
C ILE A 483 0.43 -11.44 77.84
N ASP A 484 1.12 -12.55 78.08
CA ASP A 484 1.28 -13.60 77.08
C ASP A 484 -0.06 -14.29 76.75
N LEU A 485 -0.93 -14.51 77.75
CA LEU A 485 -2.29 -15.01 77.53
C LEU A 485 -3.15 -14.02 76.73
N LEU A 486 -3.08 -12.73 77.06
CA LEU A 486 -3.80 -11.69 76.34
C LEU A 486 -3.34 -11.58 74.88
N ALA A 487 -2.02 -11.61 74.63
CA ALA A 487 -1.47 -11.60 73.29
C ALA A 487 -1.87 -12.84 72.47
N ALA A 488 -1.95 -14.01 73.10
CA ALA A 488 -2.42 -15.23 72.45
C ALA A 488 -3.90 -15.13 72.04
N ALA A 489 -4.77 -14.59 72.91
CA ALA A 489 -6.18 -14.39 72.59
C ALA A 489 -6.39 -13.37 71.46
N VAL A 490 -5.62 -12.28 71.45
CA VAL A 490 -5.62 -11.30 70.34
C VAL A 490 -5.16 -11.94 69.03
N ARG A 491 -4.11 -12.78 69.09
CA ARG A 491 -3.65 -13.53 67.91
C ARG A 491 -4.75 -14.43 67.35
N GLU A 492 -5.42 -15.21 68.19
CA GLU A 492 -6.48 -16.13 67.77
C GLU A 492 -7.67 -15.40 67.11
N HIS A 493 -8.11 -14.28 67.69
CA HIS A 493 -9.15 -13.44 67.09
C HIS A 493 -8.74 -12.81 65.75
N SER A 494 -7.45 -12.52 65.56
CA SER A 494 -6.94 -11.93 64.30
C SER A 494 -6.78 -12.93 63.15
N VAL A 495 -6.80 -14.25 63.40
CA VAL A 495 -6.54 -15.29 62.38
C VAL A 495 -7.50 -15.20 61.21
N GLN A 496 -8.81 -15.10 61.46
CA GLN A 496 -9.81 -15.05 60.39
C GLN A 496 -9.66 -13.80 59.51
N ALA A 497 -9.36 -12.65 60.12
CA ALA A 497 -9.12 -11.41 59.37
C ALA A 497 -7.82 -11.49 58.55
N VAL A 498 -6.76 -12.08 59.11
CA VAL A 498 -5.49 -12.33 58.43
C VAL A 498 -5.66 -13.28 57.23
N GLU A 499 -6.44 -14.36 57.39
CA GLU A 499 -6.75 -15.31 56.31
C GLU A 499 -7.59 -14.66 55.20
N ALA A 500 -8.60 -13.86 55.55
CA ALA A 500 -9.42 -13.14 54.58
C ALA A 500 -8.61 -12.11 53.77
N LEU A 501 -7.79 -11.27 54.45
CA LEU A 501 -6.89 -10.33 53.78
C LEU A 501 -5.84 -11.03 52.91
N ALA A 502 -5.33 -12.18 53.35
CA ALA A 502 -4.38 -12.98 52.56
C ALA A 502 -5.02 -13.53 51.28
N ALA A 503 -6.26 -14.02 51.34
CA ALA A 503 -6.99 -14.50 50.16
C ALA A 503 -7.31 -13.36 49.17
N GLU A 504 -7.67 -12.18 49.66
CA GLU A 504 -7.87 -11.00 48.81
C GLU A 504 -6.56 -10.53 48.15
N LEU A 505 -5.43 -10.59 48.85
CA LEU A 505 -4.10 -10.30 48.28
C LEU A 505 -3.66 -11.36 47.26
N GLU A 506 -3.99 -12.63 47.47
CA GLU A 506 -3.71 -13.71 46.52
C GLU A 506 -4.49 -13.52 45.21
N ALA A 507 -5.77 -13.12 45.30
CA ALA A 507 -6.59 -12.79 44.14
C ALA A 507 -6.02 -11.58 43.34
N LEU A 508 -5.47 -10.58 44.02
CA LEU A 508 -4.79 -9.44 43.39
C LEU A 508 -3.38 -9.81 42.85
N GLY A 509 -2.77 -10.88 43.40
CA GLY A 509 -1.41 -11.32 43.11
C GLY A 509 -1.20 -11.76 41.67
N GLY A 510 -2.17 -12.46 41.07
CA GLY A 510 -2.08 -12.92 39.67
C GLY A 510 -1.93 -11.76 38.67
N ARG A 511 -2.65 -10.66 38.89
CA ARG A 511 -2.58 -9.44 38.06
C ARG A 511 -1.25 -8.72 38.22
N LEU A 512 -0.77 -8.60 39.45
CA LEU A 512 0.52 -7.97 39.73
C LEU A 512 1.69 -8.79 39.18
N SER A 513 1.60 -10.12 39.16
CA SER A 513 2.60 -10.95 38.49
C SER A 513 2.58 -10.78 36.98
N ALA A 514 1.40 -10.73 36.35
CA ALA A 514 1.29 -10.50 34.91
C ALA A 514 1.84 -9.11 34.52
N PHE A 515 1.53 -8.08 35.31
CA PHE A 515 2.05 -6.73 35.09
C PHE A 515 3.57 -6.63 35.29
N ARG A 516 4.12 -7.26 36.34
CA ARG A 516 5.58 -7.30 36.56
C ARG A 516 6.30 -8.05 35.45
N GLU A 517 5.72 -9.13 34.95
CA GLU A 517 6.27 -9.88 33.84
C GLU A 517 6.23 -9.07 32.54
N LEU A 518 5.14 -8.32 32.30
CA LEU A 518 5.05 -7.40 31.17
C LEU A 518 6.14 -6.31 31.26
N GLN A 519 6.31 -5.68 32.43
CA GLN A 519 7.39 -4.71 32.65
C GLN A 519 8.76 -5.35 32.46
N ARG A 520 8.98 -6.58 32.95
CA ARG A 520 10.24 -7.31 32.76
C ARG A 520 10.54 -7.54 31.28
N LEU A 521 9.53 -7.87 30.47
CA LEU A 521 9.67 -8.06 29.02
C LEU A 521 9.93 -6.73 28.30
N GLU A 522 9.22 -5.65 28.66
CA GLU A 522 9.46 -4.31 28.11
C GLU A 522 10.86 -3.79 28.47
N GLU A 523 11.31 -4.01 29.71
CA GLU A 523 12.66 -3.70 30.15
C GLU A 523 13.70 -4.58 29.45
N ALA A 524 13.40 -5.86 29.21
CA ALA A 524 14.29 -6.76 28.48
C ALA A 524 14.45 -6.34 27.01
N ASP A 525 13.37 -5.90 26.35
CA ASP A 525 13.42 -5.40 24.96
C ASP A 525 14.22 -4.11 24.85
N ALA A 526 13.94 -3.16 25.74
CA ALA A 526 14.71 -1.91 25.81
C ALA A 526 16.18 -2.18 26.16
N ALA A 527 16.45 -3.20 27.00
CA ALA A 527 17.81 -3.59 27.37
C ALA A 527 18.55 -4.32 26.24
N ALA A 528 17.88 -5.04 25.35
CA ALA A 528 18.50 -5.81 24.29
C ALA A 528 19.20 -4.92 23.24
N GLU A 529 18.48 -3.91 22.72
CA GLU A 529 19.08 -2.90 21.84
C GLU A 529 20.19 -2.15 22.58
N ALA A 530 19.92 -1.70 23.81
CA ALA A 530 20.90 -0.98 24.61
C ALA A 530 22.15 -1.81 24.93
N GLN A 531 22.02 -3.13 25.09
CA GLN A 531 23.14 -4.04 25.32
C GLN A 531 24.04 -4.13 24.08
N LEU A 532 23.46 -4.31 22.90
CA LEU A 532 24.22 -4.33 21.65
C LEU A 532 24.82 -2.96 21.32
N LEU A 533 24.09 -1.86 21.57
CA LEU A 533 24.63 -0.51 21.41
C LEU A 533 25.74 -0.18 22.42
N ARG A 534 25.69 -0.73 23.65
CA ARG A 534 26.78 -0.66 24.63
C ARG A 534 27.99 -1.50 24.21
N MET A 535 27.77 -2.64 23.55
CA MET A 535 28.84 -3.40 22.91
C MET A 535 29.48 -2.59 21.78
N ALA A 536 28.71 -1.77 21.08
CA ALA A 536 29.18 -0.75 20.13
C ALA A 536 29.76 0.52 20.80
N SER A 537 30.61 0.33 21.82
CA SER A 537 31.24 1.40 22.64
C SER A 537 32.48 2.03 22.01
N TRP A 538 32.86 1.64 20.79
CA TRP A 538 33.93 2.31 20.07
C TRP A 538 33.53 3.77 19.75
N PRO A 539 34.50 4.71 19.67
CA PRO A 539 34.22 6.09 19.31
C PRO A 539 33.52 6.16 17.96
N ARG A 540 32.37 6.85 17.88
CA ARG A 540 31.67 7.06 16.60
C ARG A 540 32.62 7.76 15.62
N PRO A 541 32.88 7.17 14.44
CA PRO A 541 33.59 7.86 13.38
C PRO A 541 32.88 9.16 13.06
N HIS A 542 33.63 10.23 12.80
CA HIS A 542 33.02 11.47 12.33
C HIS A 542 32.48 11.21 10.91
N ALA A 543 31.32 11.79 10.60
CA ALA A 543 30.81 11.77 9.23
C ALA A 543 31.89 12.35 8.30
N PRO A 544 32.33 11.62 7.27
CA PRO A 544 33.37 12.09 6.37
C PRO A 544 32.89 13.33 5.64
N ALA A 545 33.76 14.33 5.48
CA ALA A 545 33.43 15.51 4.68
C ALA A 545 33.28 15.08 3.22
N LEU A 546 32.06 14.92 2.70
CA LEU A 546 31.86 14.43 1.34
C LEU A 546 32.41 15.42 0.29
N PRO A 547 32.80 14.95 -0.91
CA PRO A 547 33.27 15.84 -1.97
C PRO A 547 32.19 16.86 -2.34
N ASP A 548 32.49 18.15 -2.21
CA ASP A 548 31.57 19.21 -2.60
C ASP A 548 31.55 19.37 -4.12
N ALA A 549 30.40 19.08 -4.70
CA ALA A 549 30.14 19.23 -6.13
C ALA A 549 30.39 20.64 -6.66
N GLN A 550 30.29 21.68 -5.82
CA GLN A 550 30.60 23.07 -6.21
C GLN A 550 32.09 23.29 -6.49
N HIS A 551 32.97 22.42 -6.00
CA HIS A 551 34.41 22.45 -6.27
C HIS A 551 34.80 21.63 -7.50
N TYR A 552 33.85 21.02 -8.20
CA TYR A 552 34.13 20.41 -9.50
C TYR A 552 34.60 21.49 -10.48
N SER A 553 35.83 21.32 -10.97
CA SER A 553 36.35 22.02 -12.14
C SER A 553 36.68 20.97 -13.18
N PRO A 554 36.36 21.18 -14.48
CA PRO A 554 36.87 20.33 -15.54
C PRO A 554 38.40 20.48 -15.57
N MET A 555 39.13 19.65 -14.84
CA MET A 555 40.59 19.55 -14.98
C MET A 555 40.88 18.81 -16.29
N GLU A 556 41.92 19.26 -17.00
CA GLU A 556 42.57 18.50 -18.06
C GLU A 556 42.98 17.13 -17.51
N VAL A 557 42.15 16.11 -17.72
CA VAL A 557 42.53 14.72 -17.49
C VAL A 557 43.64 14.43 -18.49
N LYS A 558 44.89 14.33 -18.02
CA LYS A 558 45.98 13.75 -18.80
C LYS A 558 45.53 12.38 -19.28
N ALA A 559 45.46 12.24 -20.61
CA ALA A 559 45.09 11.01 -21.28
C ALA A 559 45.93 9.82 -20.78
N ALA A 560 45.33 9.01 -19.91
CA ALA A 560 45.60 7.59 -19.84
C ALA A 560 44.38 6.89 -20.46
N SER A 561 44.24 7.03 -21.78
CA SER A 561 43.32 6.21 -22.55
C SER A 561 43.86 4.77 -22.55
N PRO A 562 43.07 3.75 -22.15
CA PRO A 562 43.32 2.39 -22.60
C PRO A 562 43.21 2.39 -24.12
N GLN A 563 44.23 1.88 -24.81
CA GLN A 563 44.17 1.65 -26.25
C GLN A 563 43.05 0.64 -26.53
N ILE A 564 41.93 1.13 -27.06
CA ILE A 564 40.89 0.28 -27.62
C ILE A 564 41.45 -0.34 -28.91
N ALA A 565 41.88 -1.59 -28.81
CA ALA A 565 42.19 -2.41 -29.96
C ALA A 565 40.88 -2.88 -30.61
N GLY A 566 40.44 -2.15 -31.64
CA GLY A 566 39.76 -2.67 -32.81
C GLY A 566 38.45 -3.45 -32.62
N LEU A 567 37.33 -2.73 -32.48
CA LEU A 567 36.08 -3.10 -33.14
C LEU A 567 35.43 -1.83 -33.67
N ARG A 568 35.52 -1.67 -34.99
CA ARG A 568 34.86 -0.60 -35.74
C ARG A 568 33.37 -0.90 -35.81
N VAL A 569 32.55 -0.17 -35.05
CA VAL A 569 31.14 0.05 -35.39
C VAL A 569 31.10 1.22 -36.37
N THR A 570 31.27 0.92 -37.66
CA THR A 570 31.09 1.91 -38.73
C THR A 570 29.65 1.85 -39.23
N SER A 571 28.80 2.78 -38.79
CA SER A 571 27.65 3.24 -39.59
C SER A 571 26.84 4.42 -39.01
N MET A 572 26.92 4.73 -37.71
CA MET A 572 26.00 5.73 -37.12
C MET A 572 26.56 7.18 -37.04
N ASP A 573 27.87 7.36 -36.87
CA ASP A 573 28.49 8.68 -36.75
C ASP A 573 28.33 9.55 -38.02
N THR A 574 28.27 8.91 -39.19
CA THR A 574 28.09 9.58 -40.48
C THR A 574 26.65 10.08 -40.69
N ILE A 575 25.66 9.49 -40.00
CA ILE A 575 24.24 9.85 -40.13
C ILE A 575 23.89 10.96 -39.12
N LEU A 576 24.43 10.91 -37.90
CA LEU A 576 24.23 11.94 -36.88
C LEU A 576 24.97 13.26 -37.19
N GLN A 577 26.16 13.19 -37.81
CA GLN A 577 26.83 14.41 -38.29
C GLN A 577 26.10 15.09 -39.46
N ALA A 578 25.35 14.34 -40.29
CA ALA A 578 24.55 14.91 -41.37
C ALA A 578 23.28 15.64 -40.86
N ALA A 579 22.68 15.17 -39.76
CA ALA A 579 21.56 15.85 -39.10
C ALA A 579 21.99 17.08 -38.29
N ALA A 580 23.15 17.04 -37.63
CA ALA A 580 23.66 18.14 -36.81
C ALA A 580 24.24 19.32 -37.62
N THR A 581 24.85 19.05 -38.79
CA THR A 581 25.40 20.11 -39.66
C THR A 581 24.33 20.83 -40.50
N ALA A 582 23.14 20.26 -40.67
CA ALA A 582 22.04 20.94 -41.36
C ALA A 582 21.34 22.01 -40.51
N SER A 583 21.45 21.95 -39.18
CA SER A 583 20.78 22.87 -38.24
C SER A 583 21.56 24.18 -38.00
N ALA A 584 22.87 24.22 -38.29
CA ALA A 584 23.72 25.39 -37.99
C ALA A 584 23.89 26.41 -39.14
N ALA A 585 23.26 26.19 -40.30
CA ALA A 585 23.50 27.00 -41.51
C ALA A 585 22.27 27.76 -42.05
N ALA A 586 21.23 27.99 -41.26
CA ALA A 586 20.04 28.76 -41.67
C ALA A 586 19.78 29.96 -40.74
N GLY A 587 20.75 30.88 -40.68
CA GLY A 587 20.55 32.22 -40.14
C GLY A 587 20.23 33.22 -41.25
N THR A 588 19.07 33.89 -41.11
CA THR A 588 18.65 35.15 -41.78
C THR A 588 18.36 35.12 -43.29
N THR A 589 17.06 35.06 -43.65
CA THR A 589 16.30 36.18 -44.26
C THR A 589 14.81 35.81 -44.31
N ALA A 590 13.96 36.68 -43.78
CA ALA A 590 12.50 36.57 -43.85
C ALA A 590 12.00 36.93 -45.26
N ALA A 591 11.20 36.05 -45.86
CA ALA A 591 10.34 36.31 -47.02
C ALA A 591 9.09 35.41 -46.94
N PRO A 592 7.94 35.82 -47.50
CA PRO A 592 6.61 35.43 -47.03
C PRO A 592 6.19 34.03 -47.45
N ALA A 593 5.28 33.47 -46.64
CA ALA A 593 4.67 32.16 -46.77
C ALA A 593 4.05 31.92 -48.16
N GLU A 594 4.60 30.94 -48.89
CA GLU A 594 3.89 30.22 -49.95
C GLU A 594 3.92 28.72 -49.64
N ALA A 595 2.81 28.07 -49.98
CA ALA A 595 2.36 26.77 -49.51
C ALA A 595 3.42 25.65 -49.59
N ALA A 596 3.66 25.01 -48.46
CA ALA A 596 4.42 23.76 -48.37
C ALA A 596 3.70 22.65 -49.16
N SER A 597 4.37 22.13 -50.18
CA SER A 597 3.93 20.93 -50.91
C SER A 597 4.09 19.69 -50.00
N SER A 598 2.99 19.03 -49.68
CA SER A 598 2.91 17.83 -48.85
C SER A 598 3.55 16.61 -49.51
N VAL A 599 4.51 15.98 -48.83
CA VAL A 599 5.01 14.63 -49.14
C VAL A 599 3.88 13.61 -48.92
N PRO A 600 3.66 12.62 -49.80
CA PRO A 600 2.58 11.67 -49.67
C PRO A 600 2.82 10.70 -48.49
N THR A 601 2.08 10.86 -47.39
CA THR A 601 1.95 9.81 -46.37
C THR A 601 1.09 8.66 -46.92
N ALA A 602 1.21 7.45 -46.35
CA ALA A 602 0.39 6.28 -46.74
C ALA A 602 -1.13 6.57 -46.66
N PHE A 603 -1.50 7.60 -45.91
CA PHE A 603 -2.85 8.10 -45.71
C PHE A 603 -3.30 9.14 -46.75
N THR A 604 -2.48 9.56 -47.72
CA THR A 604 -2.84 10.66 -48.66
C THR A 604 -3.72 10.26 -49.84
N THR A 605 -4.04 8.97 -50.00
CA THR A 605 -4.92 8.53 -51.10
C THR A 605 -6.38 8.85 -50.77
N GLY A 606 -6.79 10.09 -51.05
CA GLY A 606 -8.21 10.53 -50.96
C GLY A 606 -9.19 9.74 -51.85
N GLU A 607 -8.74 8.66 -52.50
CA GLU A 607 -9.54 7.67 -53.21
C GLU A 607 -10.56 6.99 -52.29
N HIS A 608 -10.21 6.75 -51.02
CA HIS A 608 -11.11 6.17 -50.04
C HIS A 608 -12.32 7.06 -49.73
N GLY A 609 -12.06 8.30 -49.29
CA GLY A 609 -13.11 9.29 -49.05
C GLY A 609 -13.97 9.54 -50.30
N ARG A 610 -13.36 9.51 -51.50
CA ARG A 610 -14.11 9.60 -52.78
C ARG A 610 -14.98 8.36 -53.04
N ARG A 611 -14.54 7.14 -52.72
CA ARG A 611 -15.34 5.91 -52.86
C ARG A 611 -16.58 5.97 -51.96
N MET A 612 -16.40 6.35 -50.70
CA MET A 612 -17.50 6.53 -49.74
C MET A 612 -18.45 7.65 -50.18
N GLU A 613 -17.92 8.80 -50.64
CA GLU A 613 -18.76 9.89 -51.17
C GLU A 613 -19.56 9.47 -52.40
N ARG A 614 -18.92 8.74 -53.32
CA ARG A 614 -19.60 8.23 -54.52
C ARG A 614 -20.75 7.30 -54.12
N LYS A 615 -20.56 6.41 -53.14
CA LYS A 615 -21.64 5.52 -52.70
C LYS A 615 -22.73 6.27 -51.92
N ALA A 616 -22.36 7.22 -51.07
CA ALA A 616 -23.32 8.09 -50.40
C ALA A 616 -24.14 8.92 -51.40
N ALA A 617 -23.49 9.51 -52.40
CA ALA A 617 -24.15 10.25 -53.47
C ALA A 617 -25.06 9.35 -54.32
N ALA A 618 -24.63 8.11 -54.62
CA ALA A 618 -25.44 7.12 -55.30
C ALA A 618 -26.69 6.73 -54.48
N LEU A 619 -26.56 6.51 -53.17
CA LEU A 619 -27.68 6.28 -52.26
C LEU A 619 -28.63 7.47 -52.19
N GLN A 620 -28.12 8.70 -52.14
CA GLN A 620 -28.93 9.92 -52.13
C GLN A 620 -29.68 10.12 -53.45
N ALA A 621 -29.03 9.81 -54.57
CA ALA A 621 -29.66 9.85 -55.89
C ALA A 621 -30.73 8.76 -56.01
N ALA A 622 -30.43 7.54 -55.59
CA ALA A 622 -31.37 6.42 -55.55
C ALA A 622 -32.57 6.73 -54.64
N SER A 623 -32.35 7.30 -53.44
CA SER A 623 -33.43 7.70 -52.54
C SER A 623 -34.31 8.77 -53.16
N SER A 624 -33.73 9.75 -53.85
CA SER A 624 -34.47 10.82 -54.54
C SER A 624 -35.30 10.29 -55.71
N LEU A 625 -34.82 9.23 -56.37
CA LEU A 625 -35.52 8.59 -57.48
C LEU A 625 -36.85 7.96 -57.06
N ILE A 626 -36.87 7.35 -55.88
CA ILE A 626 -38.01 6.59 -55.34
C ILE A 626 -38.84 7.38 -54.32
N ASP A 627 -38.39 8.55 -53.86
CA ASP A 627 -39.07 9.37 -52.84
C ASP A 627 -40.50 9.79 -53.23
N GLY A 628 -40.72 9.99 -54.54
CA GLY A 628 -42.02 10.35 -55.10
C GLY A 628 -43.04 9.22 -55.09
N LEU A 629 -42.62 7.98 -54.82
CA LEU A 629 -43.51 6.81 -54.70
C LEU A 629 -43.93 6.68 -53.22
N PRO A 630 -45.21 6.91 -52.87
CA PRO A 630 -45.67 6.90 -51.46
C PRO A 630 -45.26 5.63 -50.70
N SER A 631 -45.30 4.50 -51.40
CA SER A 631 -45.00 3.15 -50.94
C SER A 631 -43.51 2.77 -50.87
N MET A 632 -42.59 3.70 -51.19
CA MET A 632 -41.13 3.50 -51.10
C MET A 632 -40.45 4.46 -50.12
N ARG A 633 -41.22 5.24 -49.36
CA ARG A 633 -40.70 6.32 -48.51
C ARG A 633 -39.80 5.81 -47.37
N SER A 634 -40.09 4.66 -46.77
CA SER A 634 -39.26 4.05 -45.73
C SER A 634 -37.91 3.57 -46.30
N ILE A 635 -37.92 2.97 -47.49
CA ILE A 635 -36.70 2.55 -48.19
C ILE A 635 -35.88 3.79 -48.58
N ALA A 636 -36.53 4.83 -49.11
CA ALA A 636 -35.89 6.10 -49.43
C ALA A 636 -35.26 6.76 -48.18
N ARG A 637 -35.97 6.76 -47.04
CA ARG A 637 -35.47 7.27 -45.77
C ARG A 637 -34.27 6.47 -45.26
N SER A 638 -34.34 5.13 -45.28
CA SER A 638 -33.23 4.25 -44.92
C SER A 638 -31.99 4.54 -45.78
N MET A 639 -32.18 4.71 -47.10
CA MET A 639 -31.09 5.08 -48.01
C MET A 639 -30.46 6.44 -47.69
N ARG A 640 -31.27 7.45 -47.30
CA ARG A 640 -30.77 8.76 -46.86
C ARG A 640 -29.98 8.67 -45.56
N GLU A 641 -30.50 7.97 -44.56
CA GLU A 641 -29.82 7.78 -43.28
C GLU A 641 -28.47 7.06 -43.46
N LYS A 642 -28.43 6.03 -44.31
CA LYS A 642 -27.18 5.34 -44.68
C LYS A 642 -26.22 6.24 -45.48
N SER A 643 -26.76 7.10 -46.36
CA SER A 643 -25.98 8.10 -47.09
C SER A 643 -25.33 9.13 -46.15
N GLU A 644 -26.09 9.66 -45.19
CA GLU A 644 -25.59 10.61 -44.18
C GLU A 644 -24.49 9.99 -43.32
N ARG A 645 -24.66 8.75 -42.86
CA ARG A 645 -23.61 8.04 -42.11
C ARG A 645 -22.33 7.84 -42.93
N LEU A 646 -22.46 7.45 -44.20
CA LEU A 646 -21.33 7.33 -45.12
C LEU A 646 -20.64 8.68 -45.40
N ARG A 647 -21.36 9.81 -45.28
CA ARG A 647 -20.81 11.17 -45.41
C ARG A 647 -20.13 11.69 -44.14
N GLN A 648 -20.63 11.33 -42.96
CA GLN A 648 -20.06 11.75 -41.68
C GLN A 648 -18.67 11.13 -41.43
N ARG A 649 -18.40 9.92 -41.96
CA ARG A 649 -17.06 9.29 -42.02
C ARG A 649 -16.28 9.19 -40.70
N THR A 650 -16.93 9.22 -39.54
CA THR A 650 -16.20 9.23 -38.26
C THR A 650 -15.68 7.85 -37.88
N PHE A 651 -14.36 7.71 -37.72
CA PHE A 651 -13.70 6.50 -37.22
C PHE A 651 -12.92 6.82 -35.94
N THR A 652 -13.27 6.20 -34.82
CA THR A 652 -12.67 6.49 -33.51
C THR A 652 -11.52 5.54 -33.20
N ILE A 653 -10.33 6.10 -32.97
CA ILE A 653 -9.13 5.37 -32.59
C ILE A 653 -8.76 5.76 -31.17
N ALA A 654 -8.71 4.80 -30.26
CA ALA A 654 -8.37 5.04 -28.87
C ALA A 654 -6.95 4.54 -28.53
N LEU A 655 -6.14 5.41 -27.92
CA LEU A 655 -4.78 5.11 -27.46
C LEU A 655 -4.78 4.77 -25.97
N PHE A 656 -4.17 3.66 -25.59
CA PHE A 656 -4.05 3.16 -24.22
C PHE A 656 -2.60 2.77 -23.88
N GLY A 657 -2.29 2.63 -22.59
CA GLY A 657 -0.95 2.29 -22.09
C GLY A 657 -0.60 2.99 -20.79
N ALA A 658 0.41 2.48 -20.07
CA ALA A 658 0.95 3.04 -18.84
C ALA A 658 1.33 4.54 -18.95
N PHE A 659 1.56 5.18 -17.79
CA PHE A 659 2.10 6.54 -17.77
C PHE A 659 3.50 6.57 -18.45
N SER A 660 3.80 7.64 -19.18
CA SER A 660 5.04 7.78 -19.98
C SER A 660 5.30 6.68 -21.03
N ALA A 661 4.31 5.85 -21.38
CA ALA A 661 4.46 4.88 -22.48
C ALA A 661 4.65 5.54 -23.87
N GLY A 662 4.39 6.84 -23.97
CA GLY A 662 4.53 7.63 -25.20
C GLY A 662 3.31 7.61 -26.10
N LYS A 663 2.09 7.50 -25.53
CA LYS A 663 0.80 7.57 -26.25
C LYS A 663 0.67 8.86 -27.07
N SER A 664 0.81 10.01 -26.43
CA SER A 664 0.73 11.32 -27.08
C SER A 664 1.84 11.52 -28.11
N SER A 665 3.05 11.00 -27.84
CA SER A 665 4.17 10.99 -28.79
C SER A 665 3.86 10.15 -30.03
N PHE A 666 3.26 8.97 -29.85
CA PHE A 666 2.86 8.10 -30.94
C PHE A 666 1.72 8.69 -31.77
N ALA A 667 0.73 9.31 -31.12
CA ALA A 667 -0.32 10.05 -31.81
C ALA A 667 0.27 11.18 -32.68
N ASN A 668 1.19 11.98 -32.14
CA ASN A 668 1.92 13.00 -32.90
C ASN A 668 2.71 12.39 -34.07
N ALA A 669 3.37 11.24 -33.85
CA ALA A 669 4.09 10.53 -34.90
C ALA A 669 3.17 10.04 -36.02
N LEU A 670 1.96 9.59 -35.69
CA LEU A 670 0.97 9.15 -36.66
C LEU A 670 0.44 10.35 -37.47
N ILE A 671 0.08 11.44 -36.78
CA ILE A 671 -0.36 12.72 -37.38
C ILE A 671 0.74 13.33 -38.27
N GLY A 672 2.00 13.18 -37.88
CA GLY A 672 3.14 13.84 -38.51
C GLY A 672 3.37 15.28 -38.02
N GLU A 673 2.70 15.69 -36.94
CA GLU A 673 2.80 17.04 -36.37
C GLU A 673 2.78 16.98 -34.83
N ARG A 674 3.35 17.99 -34.16
CA ARG A 674 3.37 18.10 -32.69
C ARG A 674 2.09 18.79 -32.19
N VAL A 675 1.02 18.02 -32.08
CA VAL A 675 -0.33 18.53 -31.73
C VAL A 675 -0.63 18.33 -30.25
N LEU A 676 -0.40 17.13 -29.72
CA LEU A 676 -0.57 16.81 -28.31
C LEU A 676 0.70 17.17 -27.53
N PRO A 677 0.59 17.74 -26.32
CA PRO A 677 1.75 17.96 -25.48
C PRO A 677 2.38 16.62 -25.06
N VAL A 678 3.70 16.61 -25.01
CA VAL A 678 4.52 15.47 -24.56
C VAL A 678 5.36 15.96 -23.39
N SER A 679 5.42 15.19 -22.31
CA SER A 679 6.24 15.52 -21.14
C SER A 679 6.71 14.26 -20.43
N PRO A 680 7.90 14.27 -19.83
CA PRO A 680 8.34 13.22 -18.92
C PRO A 680 7.61 13.25 -17.56
N ASN A 681 6.98 14.37 -17.20
CA ASN A 681 6.19 14.51 -15.97
C ASN A 681 4.73 14.05 -16.18
N PRO A 682 4.00 13.66 -15.12
CA PRO A 682 2.57 13.37 -15.18
C PRO A 682 1.79 14.49 -15.87
N THR A 683 1.24 14.22 -17.06
CA THR A 683 0.66 15.27 -17.93
C THR A 683 -0.70 14.95 -18.54
N THR A 684 -1.25 13.74 -18.37
CA THR A 684 -2.56 13.40 -18.96
C THR A 684 -3.54 12.98 -17.86
N ALA A 685 -4.09 13.96 -17.15
CA ALA A 685 -5.19 13.77 -16.19
C ALA A 685 -6.59 13.85 -16.84
N ALA A 686 -6.67 14.31 -18.11
CA ALA A 686 -7.92 14.46 -18.85
C ALA A 686 -7.84 13.77 -20.22
N ILE A 687 -9.00 13.36 -20.74
CA ILE A 687 -9.09 12.70 -22.05
C ILE A 687 -9.00 13.76 -23.15
N ASN A 688 -8.12 13.53 -24.12
CA ASN A 688 -7.91 14.45 -25.24
C ASN A 688 -8.38 13.82 -26.54
N LYS A 689 -9.29 14.49 -27.23
CA LYS A 689 -9.79 14.09 -28.54
C LYS A 689 -9.26 15.02 -29.61
N ILE A 690 -8.74 14.47 -30.71
CA ILE A 690 -8.42 15.23 -31.91
C ILE A 690 -9.55 15.01 -32.91
N MET A 691 -10.31 16.07 -33.14
CA MET A 691 -11.53 16.07 -33.93
C MET A 691 -11.29 16.71 -35.30
N PRO A 692 -11.96 16.24 -36.37
CA PRO A 692 -12.01 16.98 -37.62
C PRO A 692 -12.67 18.36 -37.43
N PRO A 693 -12.19 19.43 -38.09
CA PRO A 693 -12.85 20.73 -38.03
C PRO A 693 -14.29 20.66 -38.53
N GLN A 694 -15.20 21.36 -37.86
CA GLN A 694 -16.62 21.37 -38.20
C GLN A 694 -17.21 22.78 -38.08
N GLU A 695 -18.47 22.95 -38.51
CA GLU A 695 -19.15 24.24 -38.42
C GLU A 695 -19.22 24.73 -36.95
N GLY A 696 -18.75 25.97 -36.71
CA GLY A 696 -18.60 26.53 -35.36
C GLY A 696 -17.30 26.17 -34.61
N TRP A 697 -16.55 25.17 -35.07
CA TRP A 697 -15.30 24.68 -34.49
C TRP A 697 -14.20 24.54 -35.56
N PRO A 698 -13.61 25.68 -36.00
CA PRO A 698 -12.58 25.66 -37.03
C PRO A 698 -11.26 25.08 -36.52
N HIS A 699 -10.35 24.79 -37.46
CA HIS A 699 -8.98 24.37 -37.18
C HIS A 699 -8.31 25.27 -36.13
N GLY A 700 -7.65 24.66 -35.15
CA GLY A 700 -6.90 25.36 -34.10
C GLY A 700 -7.75 25.86 -32.93
N THR A 701 -8.98 25.35 -32.79
CA THR A 701 -9.85 25.61 -31.63
C THR A 701 -10.01 24.36 -30.77
N ALA A 702 -10.19 24.54 -29.46
CA ALA A 702 -10.45 23.44 -28.54
C ALA A 702 -11.69 23.72 -27.68
N LYS A 703 -12.50 22.68 -27.46
CA LYS A 703 -13.58 22.66 -26.47
C LYS A 703 -13.08 21.96 -25.22
N VAL A 704 -13.17 22.61 -24.06
CA VAL A 704 -12.87 22.00 -22.76
C VAL A 704 -14.19 21.80 -22.01
N LYS A 705 -14.52 20.54 -21.69
CA LYS A 705 -15.65 20.21 -20.84
C LYS A 705 -15.18 20.16 -19.39
N MET A 706 -15.73 21.03 -18.54
CA MET A 706 -15.40 21.07 -17.12
C MET A 706 -16.26 20.07 -16.33
N LYS A 707 -15.66 19.38 -15.35
CA LYS A 707 -16.39 18.48 -14.45
C LYS A 707 -17.50 19.22 -13.70
N LYS A 708 -18.56 18.50 -13.34
CA LYS A 708 -19.58 19.00 -12.42
C LYS A 708 -19.05 19.12 -10.98
N ALA A 709 -19.69 19.96 -10.18
CA ALA A 709 -19.25 20.25 -8.81
C ALA A 709 -19.35 19.04 -7.85
N ASP A 710 -20.36 18.20 -8.03
CA ASP A 710 -20.54 16.93 -7.32
C ASP A 710 -19.43 15.93 -7.65
N ALA A 711 -19.07 15.80 -8.93
CA ALA A 711 -18.01 14.92 -9.38
C ALA A 711 -16.64 15.28 -8.77
N ILE A 712 -16.24 16.56 -8.81
CA ILE A 712 -14.96 16.98 -8.20
C ILE A 712 -14.99 16.87 -6.67
N LEU A 713 -16.14 17.08 -6.03
CA LEU A 713 -16.27 16.88 -4.59
C LEU A 713 -16.03 15.41 -4.22
N GLN A 714 -16.65 14.47 -4.94
CA GLN A 714 -16.43 13.04 -4.72
C GLN A 714 -14.95 12.67 -4.89
N ASP A 715 -14.28 13.20 -5.92
CA ASP A 715 -12.85 13.00 -6.16
C ASP A 715 -11.99 13.44 -4.96
N VAL A 716 -12.33 14.59 -4.38
CA VAL A 716 -11.62 15.19 -3.23
C VAL A 716 -11.89 14.41 -1.95
N LEU A 717 -13.14 14.06 -1.69
CA LEU A 717 -13.53 13.30 -0.49
C LEU A 717 -12.86 11.91 -0.50
N TYR A 718 -12.85 11.23 -1.64
CA TYR A 718 -12.16 9.95 -1.80
C TYR A 718 -10.66 10.07 -1.48
N SER A 719 -9.97 11.06 -2.05
CA SER A 719 -8.55 11.28 -1.77
C SER A 719 -8.27 11.65 -0.31
N LEU A 720 -9.19 12.35 0.37
CA LEU A 720 -9.05 12.67 1.80
C LEU A 720 -9.30 11.44 2.69
N GLU A 721 -10.27 10.59 2.34
CA GLU A 721 -10.58 9.34 3.05
C GLU A 721 -9.35 8.42 3.09
N ILE A 722 -8.61 8.31 1.97
CA ILE A 722 -7.36 7.54 1.88
C ILE A 722 -6.27 8.09 2.80
N LEU A 723 -6.28 9.41 3.05
CA LEU A 723 -5.37 10.05 4.01
C LEU A 723 -5.87 9.97 5.45
N GLY A 724 -6.97 9.25 5.73
CA GLY A 724 -7.60 9.18 7.04
C GLY A 724 -8.28 10.49 7.45
N VAL A 725 -8.56 11.39 6.50
CA VAL A 725 -9.10 12.72 6.75
C VAL A 725 -10.56 12.77 6.32
N GLN A 726 -11.45 12.97 7.29
CA GLN A 726 -12.89 13.03 7.04
C GLN A 726 -13.33 14.43 6.57
N ALA A 727 -14.11 14.54 5.51
CA ALA A 727 -14.74 15.79 5.06
C ALA A 727 -16.11 15.50 4.46
N THR A 728 -16.99 16.50 4.39
CA THR A 728 -18.37 16.35 3.89
C THR A 728 -18.69 17.25 2.71
N ASP A 729 -17.96 18.36 2.57
CA ASP A 729 -18.19 19.37 1.55
C ASP A 729 -16.85 19.99 1.09
N MET A 730 -16.89 20.77 0.01
CA MET A 730 -15.66 21.29 -0.59
C MET A 730 -14.97 22.34 0.30
N ALA A 731 -15.72 23.12 1.08
CA ALA A 731 -15.15 24.14 1.95
C ALA A 731 -14.37 23.51 3.12
N SER A 732 -14.97 22.51 3.77
CA SER A 732 -14.32 21.71 4.82
C SER A 732 -13.15 20.90 4.28
N ALA A 733 -13.27 20.36 3.06
CA ALA A 733 -12.20 19.65 2.37
C ALA A 733 -10.99 20.57 2.13
N LEU A 734 -11.15 21.72 1.47
CA LEU A 734 -10.07 22.66 1.19
C LEU A 734 -9.35 23.13 2.47
N LYS A 735 -10.09 23.41 3.54
CA LYS A 735 -9.50 23.75 4.84
C LYS A 735 -8.61 22.62 5.36
N ARG A 736 -9.06 21.37 5.27
CA ARG A 736 -8.27 20.20 5.70
C ARG A 736 -7.07 19.94 4.80
N ILE A 737 -7.22 20.12 3.49
CA ILE A 737 -6.12 20.02 2.51
C ILE A 737 -5.00 21.00 2.84
N SER A 738 -5.34 22.25 3.20
CA SER A 738 -4.36 23.27 3.57
C SER A 738 -3.52 22.89 4.80
N ALA A 739 -4.11 22.12 5.74
CA ALA A 739 -3.46 21.67 6.95
C ALA A 739 -2.64 20.37 6.79
N LEU A 740 -2.74 19.69 5.64
CA LEU A 740 -1.96 18.48 5.37
C LEU A 740 -0.47 18.81 5.25
N SER A 741 0.35 18.02 5.95
CA SER A 741 1.81 18.07 5.85
C SER A 741 2.33 16.81 5.16
N PRO A 742 3.24 16.92 4.18
CA PRO A 742 3.76 15.76 3.45
C PRO A 742 4.56 14.79 4.35
N ALA A 743 5.05 15.26 5.51
CA ALA A 743 5.77 14.43 6.47
C ALA A 743 4.87 13.39 7.17
N HIS A 744 3.56 13.64 7.26
CA HIS A 744 2.59 12.75 7.91
C HIS A 744 1.81 11.87 6.93
N VAL A 745 2.17 11.92 5.64
CA VAL A 745 1.51 11.14 4.59
C VAL A 745 2.33 9.88 4.29
N THR A 746 1.68 8.72 4.37
CA THR A 746 2.28 7.42 4.01
C THR A 746 2.68 7.41 2.53
N ALA A 747 3.60 6.51 2.12
CA ALA A 747 4.02 6.43 0.71
C ALA A 747 2.82 6.30 -0.24
N LYS A 748 1.89 5.37 0.07
CA LYS A 748 0.65 5.13 -0.67
C LYS A 748 -0.32 6.33 -0.70
N GLY A 749 -0.27 7.22 0.30
CA GLY A 749 -1.14 8.40 0.37
C GLY A 749 -0.62 9.61 -0.42
N LYS A 750 0.67 9.65 -0.75
CA LYS A 750 1.30 10.82 -1.39
C LYS A 750 0.74 11.17 -2.77
N PRO A 751 0.34 10.23 -3.63
CA PRO A 751 -0.30 10.57 -4.88
C PRO A 751 -1.65 11.29 -4.69
N HIS A 752 -2.43 10.90 -3.68
CA HIS A 752 -3.65 11.60 -3.27
C HIS A 752 -3.34 13.00 -2.74
N TYR A 753 -2.28 13.14 -1.94
CA TYR A 753 -1.81 14.43 -1.45
C TYR A 753 -1.45 15.38 -2.61
N SER A 754 -0.69 14.92 -3.61
CA SER A 754 -0.33 15.73 -4.79
C SER A 754 -1.56 16.21 -5.56
N PHE A 755 -2.54 15.32 -5.80
CA PHE A 755 -3.81 15.70 -6.41
C PHE A 755 -4.55 16.76 -5.56
N LEU A 756 -4.65 16.56 -4.24
CA LEU A 756 -5.34 17.51 -3.36
C LEU A 756 -4.67 18.89 -3.37
N LYS A 757 -3.33 18.94 -3.43
CA LYS A 757 -2.58 20.20 -3.56
C LYS A 757 -2.80 20.86 -4.93
N ALA A 758 -2.91 20.08 -6.00
CA ALA A 758 -3.28 20.61 -7.32
C ALA A 758 -4.69 21.21 -7.31
N VAL A 759 -5.64 20.54 -6.66
CA VAL A 759 -7.00 21.05 -6.46
C VAL A 759 -6.99 22.33 -5.63
N GLU A 760 -6.28 22.37 -4.51
CA GLU A 760 -6.14 23.57 -3.66
C GLU A 760 -5.60 24.76 -4.47
N LYS A 761 -4.55 24.55 -5.26
CA LYS A 761 -3.93 25.57 -6.10
C LYS A 761 -4.87 26.09 -7.20
N GLY A 762 -5.65 25.20 -7.84
CA GLY A 762 -6.49 25.53 -8.98
C GLY A 762 -7.94 25.94 -8.66
N TRP A 763 -8.42 25.65 -7.45
CA TRP A 763 -9.84 25.77 -7.08
C TRP A 763 -10.45 27.15 -7.38
N THR A 764 -9.73 28.22 -7.02
CA THR A 764 -10.23 29.60 -7.15
C THR A 764 -10.62 29.96 -8.58
N LEU A 765 -9.84 29.47 -9.57
CA LEU A 765 -10.08 29.70 -10.99
C LEU A 765 -11.12 28.72 -11.54
N ALA A 766 -11.07 27.45 -11.11
CA ALA A 766 -11.91 26.40 -11.66
C ALA A 766 -13.38 26.49 -11.21
N GLN A 767 -13.66 26.90 -9.97
CA GLN A 767 -15.00 26.85 -9.37
C GLN A 767 -16.09 27.56 -10.17
N VAL A 768 -15.75 28.64 -10.89
CA VAL A 768 -16.70 29.45 -11.67
C VAL A 768 -17.09 28.75 -12.98
N HIS A 769 -16.30 27.78 -13.42
CA HIS A 769 -16.46 27.11 -14.71
C HIS A 769 -16.95 25.67 -14.59
N LEU A 770 -17.11 25.12 -13.38
CA LEU A 770 -17.58 23.74 -13.18
C LEU A 770 -18.94 23.49 -13.86
N GLY A 771 -19.05 22.36 -14.56
CA GLY A 771 -20.23 21.96 -15.35
C GLY A 771 -20.42 22.70 -16.68
N THR A 772 -19.55 23.66 -17.03
CA THR A 772 -19.65 24.44 -18.27
C THR A 772 -18.74 23.90 -19.38
N GLU A 773 -18.91 24.43 -20.60
CA GLU A 773 -18.04 24.20 -21.75
C GLU A 773 -17.27 25.48 -22.08
N LEU A 774 -15.95 25.38 -22.19
CA LEU A 774 -15.07 26.49 -22.54
C LEU A 774 -14.56 26.32 -23.97
N LYS A 775 -14.49 27.43 -24.71
CA LYS A 775 -13.83 27.49 -26.02
C LYS A 775 -12.48 28.17 -25.88
N ILE A 776 -11.41 27.45 -26.19
CA ILE A 776 -10.02 27.91 -26.08
C ILE A 776 -9.30 27.82 -27.43
N THR A 777 -8.16 28.50 -27.54
CA THR A 777 -7.29 28.41 -28.74
C THR A 777 -6.26 27.28 -28.61
N LYS A 778 -5.66 26.88 -29.73
CA LYS A 778 -4.53 25.92 -29.77
C LYS A 778 -3.39 26.32 -28.83
N ASP A 779 -3.09 27.60 -28.66
CA ASP A 779 -2.00 28.06 -27.78
C ASP A 779 -2.33 27.87 -26.29
N GLN A 780 -3.61 27.88 -25.92
CA GLN A 780 -4.06 27.65 -24.55
C GLN A 780 -4.21 26.16 -24.22
N PHE A 781 -4.37 25.31 -25.23
CA PHE A 781 -4.59 23.87 -25.11
C PHE A 781 -3.54 23.16 -24.24
N PRO A 782 -2.21 23.34 -24.45
CA PRO A 782 -1.19 22.69 -23.62
C PRO A 782 -1.36 22.94 -22.12
N SER A 783 -1.85 24.13 -21.73
CA SER A 783 -2.04 24.48 -20.32
C SER A 783 -3.19 23.74 -19.64
N TYR A 784 -4.21 23.30 -20.39
CA TYR A 784 -5.32 22.52 -19.83
C TYR A 784 -5.03 21.03 -19.79
N VAL A 785 -4.04 20.58 -20.56
CA VAL A 785 -3.60 19.18 -20.59
C VAL A 785 -2.52 18.97 -19.53
N ALA A 786 -1.42 19.73 -19.58
CA ALA A 786 -0.20 19.45 -18.82
C ALA A 786 -0.15 20.05 -17.41
N ASP A 787 -0.93 21.10 -17.09
CA ASP A 787 -0.94 21.71 -15.75
C ASP A 787 -1.98 21.00 -14.86
N GLU A 788 -1.50 20.20 -13.90
CA GLU A 788 -2.35 19.44 -12.97
C GLU A 788 -3.36 20.31 -12.21
N SER A 789 -3.02 21.59 -11.94
CA SER A 789 -3.94 22.51 -11.26
C SER A 789 -5.12 22.95 -12.12
N LYS A 790 -5.12 22.66 -13.41
CA LYS A 790 -6.26 22.86 -14.33
C LYS A 790 -6.86 21.54 -14.77
N SER A 791 -6.01 20.61 -15.23
CA SER A 791 -6.42 19.34 -15.85
C SER A 791 -7.29 18.50 -14.92
N CYS A 792 -7.05 18.54 -13.60
CA CYS A 792 -7.81 17.76 -12.63
C CYS A 792 -9.31 18.13 -12.55
N PHE A 793 -9.68 19.34 -13.00
CA PHE A 793 -11.05 19.84 -13.10
C PHE A 793 -11.70 19.61 -14.48
N VAL A 794 -10.93 19.11 -15.44
CA VAL A 794 -11.38 18.86 -16.81
C VAL A 794 -11.93 17.44 -16.92
N GLU A 795 -13.05 17.29 -17.61
CA GLU A 795 -13.65 15.99 -17.93
C GLU A 795 -13.07 15.44 -19.23
N PHE A 796 -13.11 16.23 -20.31
CA PHE A 796 -12.42 15.95 -21.56
C PHE A 796 -12.14 17.23 -22.36
N ILE A 797 -11.23 17.13 -23.33
CA ILE A 797 -10.89 18.20 -24.27
C ILE A 797 -11.05 17.70 -25.69
N GLU A 798 -11.72 18.47 -26.55
CA GLU A 798 -11.83 18.24 -27.99
C GLU A 798 -11.05 19.31 -28.74
N LEU A 799 -9.89 18.95 -29.29
CA LEU A 799 -9.09 19.80 -30.16
C LEU A 799 -9.51 19.58 -31.62
N TYR A 800 -10.06 20.61 -32.23
CA TYR A 800 -10.46 20.60 -33.64
C TYR A 800 -9.25 20.95 -34.49
N TYR A 801 -8.71 19.96 -35.20
CA TYR A 801 -7.45 20.05 -35.92
C TYR A 801 -7.56 19.41 -37.30
N SER A 802 -7.04 20.09 -38.31
CA SER A 802 -7.06 19.63 -39.71
C SER A 802 -5.71 19.00 -40.02
N ASN A 803 -5.72 17.74 -40.44
CA ASN A 803 -4.59 16.97 -40.94
C ASN A 803 -5.13 15.84 -41.85
N PRO A 804 -4.27 15.16 -42.64
CA PRO A 804 -4.70 14.14 -43.59
C PRO A 804 -5.55 13.00 -43.00
N LEU A 805 -5.35 12.64 -41.73
CA LEU A 805 -6.13 11.59 -41.04
C LEU A 805 -7.50 12.11 -40.65
N THR A 806 -7.56 13.28 -39.99
CA THR A 806 -8.83 13.91 -39.59
C THR A 806 -9.70 14.29 -40.78
N GLU A 807 -9.11 14.66 -41.92
CA GLU A 807 -9.85 14.91 -43.18
C GLU A 807 -10.51 13.66 -43.76
N GLN A 808 -10.02 12.48 -43.38
CA GLN A 808 -10.65 11.20 -43.68
C GLN A 808 -11.68 10.78 -42.63
N GLY A 809 -11.93 11.64 -41.63
CA GLY A 809 -12.88 11.43 -40.55
C GLY A 809 -12.34 10.62 -39.38
N ILE A 810 -11.02 10.44 -39.28
CA ILE A 810 -10.39 9.81 -38.12
C ILE A 810 -10.45 10.73 -36.91
N ILE A 811 -10.87 10.19 -35.77
CA ILE A 811 -10.85 10.83 -34.46
C ILE A 811 -9.85 10.08 -33.58
N PHE A 812 -8.85 10.78 -33.05
CA PHE A 812 -7.91 10.22 -32.08
C PHE A 812 -8.35 10.52 -30.67
N VAL A 813 -8.37 9.52 -29.81
CA VAL A 813 -8.64 9.67 -28.38
C VAL A 813 -7.40 9.24 -27.61
N ASP A 814 -6.70 10.22 -27.02
CA ASP A 814 -5.61 9.98 -26.09
C ASP A 814 -6.18 9.89 -24.67
N THR A 815 -6.05 8.71 -24.06
CA THR A 815 -6.60 8.42 -22.73
C THR A 815 -5.54 8.62 -21.63
N PRO A 816 -5.94 9.04 -20.41
CA PRO A 816 -5.08 9.04 -19.23
C PRO A 816 -4.39 7.68 -19.02
N GLY A 817 -3.17 7.68 -18.47
CA GLY A 817 -2.42 6.45 -18.23
C GLY A 817 -3.10 5.51 -17.23
N ALA A 818 -2.91 4.20 -17.41
CA ALA A 818 -3.47 3.16 -16.53
C ALA A 818 -3.01 3.28 -15.06
N ASP A 819 -1.86 3.93 -14.81
CA ASP A 819 -1.30 4.25 -13.49
C ASP A 819 -1.92 5.45 -12.78
N SER A 820 -2.87 6.14 -13.41
CA SER A 820 -3.53 7.24 -12.73
C SER A 820 -4.21 6.69 -11.47
N ILE A 821 -3.83 7.26 -10.32
CA ILE A 821 -4.18 6.97 -8.91
C ILE A 821 -5.68 6.87 -8.60
N ASN A 822 -6.48 7.02 -9.63
CA ASN A 822 -7.85 7.32 -9.60
C ASN A 822 -8.64 6.21 -10.26
N ALA A 823 -9.56 5.63 -9.50
CA ALA A 823 -10.75 4.97 -10.04
C ALA A 823 -11.57 5.87 -11.02
N ARG A 824 -11.13 7.13 -11.26
CA ARG A 824 -11.75 8.17 -12.09
C ARG A 824 -11.55 8.00 -13.59
N HIS A 825 -10.72 7.07 -14.05
CA HIS A 825 -10.49 6.86 -15.49
C HIS A 825 -11.01 5.53 -16.03
N THR A 826 -11.34 4.57 -15.16
CA THR A 826 -11.73 3.22 -15.60
C THR A 826 -13.06 3.21 -16.35
N GLY A 827 -14.09 3.92 -15.87
CA GLY A 827 -15.39 3.99 -16.55
C GLY A 827 -15.34 4.71 -17.90
N VAL A 828 -14.57 5.79 -18.00
CA VAL A 828 -14.46 6.57 -19.24
C VAL A 828 -13.55 5.87 -20.25
N ALA A 829 -12.43 5.28 -19.81
CA ALA A 829 -11.58 4.41 -20.63
C ALA A 829 -12.38 3.21 -21.17
N PHE A 830 -13.22 2.60 -20.34
CA PHE A 830 -14.09 1.50 -20.75
C PHE A 830 -15.08 1.91 -21.86
N ASN A 831 -15.69 3.10 -21.77
CA ASN A 831 -16.55 3.61 -22.83
C ASN A 831 -15.81 3.78 -24.17
N TYR A 832 -14.52 4.16 -24.15
CA TYR A 832 -13.72 4.21 -25.36
C TYR A 832 -13.30 2.84 -25.86
N ILE A 833 -13.00 1.88 -24.98
CA ILE A 833 -12.76 0.49 -25.39
C ILE A 833 -14.00 -0.02 -26.12
N LYS A 834 -15.19 0.13 -25.53
CA LYS A 834 -16.47 -0.31 -26.07
C LYS A 834 -16.82 0.28 -27.44
N ASN A 835 -16.60 1.58 -27.65
CA ASN A 835 -17.07 2.31 -28.83
C ASN A 835 -15.97 2.66 -29.85
N ALA A 836 -14.71 2.27 -29.60
CA ALA A 836 -13.63 2.51 -30.56
C ALA A 836 -13.68 1.52 -31.73
N ASP A 837 -13.40 2.03 -32.93
CA ASP A 837 -13.25 1.23 -34.15
C ASP A 837 -11.87 0.54 -34.20
N ALA A 838 -10.87 1.14 -33.54
CA ALA A 838 -9.54 0.57 -33.36
C ALA A 838 -8.92 0.94 -32.00
N ILE A 839 -8.16 0.03 -31.42
CA ILE A 839 -7.45 0.23 -30.15
C ILE A 839 -5.95 0.12 -30.39
N LEU A 840 -5.21 1.17 -29.99
CA LEU A 840 -3.75 1.23 -30.04
C LEU A 840 -3.20 1.16 -28.61
N PHE A 841 -2.66 0.00 -28.22
CA PHE A 841 -2.02 -0.18 -26.93
C PHE A 841 -0.53 0.11 -27.05
N VAL A 842 -0.04 1.13 -26.35
CA VAL A 842 1.35 1.60 -26.40
C VAL A 842 2.05 1.20 -25.10
N THR A 843 3.16 0.48 -25.20
CA THR A 843 4.06 0.16 -24.09
C THR A 843 5.47 0.66 -24.42
N TYR A 844 6.24 1.06 -23.41
CA TYR A 844 7.58 1.63 -23.61
C TYR A 844 8.64 0.52 -23.63
N TYR A 845 9.60 0.59 -24.55
CA TYR A 845 10.66 -0.42 -24.73
C TYR A 845 11.35 -0.86 -23.42
N ASN A 846 11.85 0.09 -22.61
CA ASN A 846 12.56 -0.20 -21.36
C ASN A 846 11.69 -0.80 -20.26
N HIS A 847 10.38 -0.59 -20.31
CA HIS A 847 9.41 -0.98 -19.29
C HIS A 847 8.27 -1.79 -19.91
N ALA A 848 8.61 -2.57 -20.94
CA ALA A 848 7.65 -3.35 -21.66
C ALA A 848 6.97 -4.30 -20.68
N PHE A 849 5.63 -4.23 -20.59
CA PHE A 849 4.83 -5.04 -19.68
C PHE A 849 4.99 -4.68 -18.18
N SER A 850 4.92 -3.39 -17.86
CA SER A 850 4.87 -2.89 -16.48
C SER A 850 3.66 -3.42 -15.67
N GLN A 851 3.66 -3.26 -14.34
CA GLN A 851 2.52 -3.64 -13.49
C GLN A 851 1.21 -2.95 -13.93
N ALA A 852 1.30 -1.71 -14.39
CA ALA A 852 0.21 -0.93 -14.95
C ALA A 852 -0.38 -1.56 -16.22
N ASP A 853 0.52 -1.94 -17.15
CA ASP A 853 0.15 -2.59 -18.40
C ASP A 853 -0.55 -3.91 -18.12
N ARG A 854 -0.07 -4.67 -17.13
CA ARG A 854 -0.69 -5.93 -16.70
C ARG A 854 -2.11 -5.73 -16.16
N GLU A 855 -2.33 -4.73 -15.31
CA GLU A 855 -3.66 -4.45 -14.74
C GLU A 855 -4.65 -4.02 -15.84
N PHE A 856 -4.21 -3.18 -16.78
CA PHE A 856 -5.04 -2.79 -17.93
C PHE A 856 -5.39 -3.97 -18.83
N LEU A 857 -4.42 -4.85 -19.12
CA LEU A 857 -4.65 -6.03 -19.94
C LEU A 857 -5.52 -7.07 -19.24
N LEU A 858 -5.48 -7.18 -17.91
CA LEU A 858 -6.44 -7.96 -17.15
C LEU A 858 -7.86 -7.43 -17.33
N GLN A 859 -8.07 -6.11 -17.36
CA GLN A 859 -9.40 -5.51 -17.64
C GLN A 859 -9.89 -5.84 -19.05
N LEU A 860 -9.02 -5.74 -20.06
CA LEU A 860 -9.34 -6.16 -21.43
C LEU A 860 -9.63 -7.66 -21.52
N GLY A 861 -8.88 -8.49 -20.80
CA GLY A 861 -9.12 -9.92 -20.70
C GLY A 861 -10.52 -10.26 -20.19
N ARG A 862 -11.13 -9.41 -19.33
CA ARG A 862 -12.51 -9.59 -18.85
C ARG A 862 -13.55 -9.38 -19.94
N VAL A 863 -13.27 -8.54 -20.93
CA VAL A 863 -14.21 -8.27 -22.05
C VAL A 863 -13.94 -9.10 -23.30
N LYS A 864 -12.91 -9.97 -23.30
CA LYS A 864 -12.42 -10.71 -24.48
C LYS A 864 -13.47 -11.48 -25.30
N ASP A 865 -14.48 -12.07 -24.67
CA ASP A 865 -15.49 -12.88 -25.36
C ASP A 865 -16.60 -12.01 -25.99
N SER A 866 -16.61 -10.72 -25.66
CA SER A 866 -17.56 -9.70 -26.14
C SER A 866 -16.89 -8.64 -27.00
N PHE A 867 -15.56 -8.67 -27.10
CA PHE A 867 -14.72 -7.71 -27.78
C PHE A 867 -14.02 -8.37 -28.98
N GLU A 868 -14.13 -7.78 -30.16
CA GLU A 868 -13.48 -8.31 -31.37
C GLU A 868 -11.97 -8.00 -31.33
N MET A 869 -11.16 -9.02 -31.00
CA MET A 869 -9.70 -8.89 -30.85
C MET A 869 -8.98 -8.39 -32.11
N ASP A 870 -9.57 -8.55 -33.30
CA ASP A 870 -8.99 -8.11 -34.58
C ASP A 870 -8.84 -6.58 -34.73
N LYS A 871 -9.38 -5.80 -33.77
CA LYS A 871 -9.31 -4.34 -33.76
C LYS A 871 -8.15 -3.78 -32.91
N MET A 872 -7.34 -4.65 -32.28
CA MET A 872 -6.27 -4.25 -31.36
C MET A 872 -4.88 -4.29 -32.00
N PHE A 873 -4.08 -3.25 -31.75
CA PHE A 873 -2.69 -3.12 -32.19
C PHE A 873 -1.81 -2.81 -30.98
N PHE A 874 -0.70 -3.53 -30.84
CA PHE A 874 0.25 -3.39 -29.74
C PHE A 874 1.52 -2.70 -30.26
N ILE A 875 1.87 -1.56 -29.68
CA ILE A 875 3.00 -0.72 -30.07
C ILE A 875 4.06 -0.81 -28.99
N VAL A 876 5.23 -1.37 -29.34
CA VAL A 876 6.43 -1.32 -28.50
C VAL A 876 7.20 -0.06 -28.89
N ASN A 877 6.95 1.03 -28.17
CA ASN A 877 7.45 2.36 -28.48
C ASN A 877 8.90 2.56 -28.01
N ALA A 878 9.61 3.51 -28.61
CA ALA A 878 11.03 3.78 -28.39
C ALA A 878 11.96 2.60 -28.79
N ALA A 879 11.61 1.88 -29.86
CA ALA A 879 12.42 0.78 -30.39
C ALA A 879 13.84 1.20 -30.86
N ASP A 880 14.08 2.51 -31.07
CA ASP A 880 15.40 3.07 -31.37
C ASP A 880 16.38 3.04 -30.17
N LEU A 881 15.88 2.67 -28.99
CA LEU A 881 16.71 2.46 -27.81
C LEU A 881 17.41 1.10 -27.80
N ALA A 882 16.94 0.13 -28.59
CA ALA A 882 17.59 -1.17 -28.69
C ALA A 882 19.02 -1.06 -29.22
N ALA A 883 19.98 -1.73 -28.58
CA ALA A 883 21.37 -1.72 -29.02
C ALA A 883 21.58 -2.63 -30.25
N SER A 884 20.75 -3.67 -30.40
CA SER A 884 20.76 -4.57 -31.57
C SER A 884 19.36 -5.09 -31.92
N THR A 885 19.26 -5.72 -33.09
CA THR A 885 18.04 -6.39 -33.55
C THR A 885 17.67 -7.59 -32.68
N GLU A 886 18.64 -8.34 -32.17
CA GLU A 886 18.43 -9.50 -31.29
C GLU A 886 17.82 -9.08 -29.95
N GLU A 887 18.26 -7.94 -29.39
CA GLU A 887 17.71 -7.39 -28.15
C GLU A 887 16.24 -7.00 -28.34
N LEU A 888 15.93 -6.31 -29.45
CA LEU A 888 14.57 -5.92 -29.80
C LEU A 888 13.65 -7.14 -29.96
N ASP A 889 14.11 -8.19 -30.67
CA ASP A 889 13.36 -9.43 -30.83
C ASP A 889 13.11 -10.14 -29.49
N GLY A 890 14.07 -10.07 -28.56
CA GLY A 890 13.92 -10.56 -27.19
C GLY A 890 12.79 -9.86 -26.43
N VAL A 891 12.74 -8.53 -26.49
CA VAL A 891 11.67 -7.71 -25.87
C VAL A 891 10.31 -8.01 -26.49
N ILE A 892 10.23 -8.11 -27.83
CA ILE A 892 8.99 -8.45 -28.53
C ILE A 892 8.47 -9.82 -28.09
N LYS A 893 9.35 -10.82 -28.01
CA LYS A 893 8.99 -12.17 -27.55
C LYS A 893 8.52 -12.18 -26.08
N HIS A 894 9.12 -11.34 -25.24
CA HIS A 894 8.68 -11.16 -23.86
C HIS A 894 7.25 -10.57 -23.82
N VAL A 895 6.98 -9.51 -24.57
CA VAL A 895 5.64 -8.91 -24.68
C VAL A 895 4.63 -9.93 -25.21
N GLU A 896 4.97 -10.66 -26.27
CA GLU A 896 4.11 -11.69 -26.86
C GLU A 896 3.76 -12.79 -25.83
N THR A 897 4.75 -13.31 -25.10
CA THR A 897 4.56 -14.36 -24.09
C THR A 897 3.59 -13.89 -23.00
N ASN A 898 3.75 -12.66 -22.52
CA ASN A 898 2.87 -12.10 -21.51
C ASN A 898 1.45 -11.85 -22.04
N LEU A 899 1.29 -11.31 -23.26
CA LEU A 899 -0.02 -11.13 -23.89
C LEU A 899 -0.77 -12.47 -24.02
N LEU A 900 -0.05 -13.55 -24.39
CA LEU A 900 -0.59 -14.90 -24.45
C LEU A 900 -1.05 -15.42 -23.08
N GLN A 901 -0.24 -15.21 -22.03
CA GLN A 901 -0.61 -15.57 -20.64
C GLN A 901 -1.90 -14.87 -20.19
N HIS A 902 -2.14 -13.64 -20.65
CA HIS A 902 -3.33 -12.86 -20.35
C HIS A 902 -4.50 -13.10 -21.32
N GLY A 903 -4.39 -14.11 -22.19
CA GLY A 903 -5.50 -14.60 -23.03
C GLY A 903 -5.65 -13.89 -24.37
N ILE A 904 -4.68 -13.07 -24.79
CA ILE A 904 -4.66 -12.40 -26.09
C ILE A 904 -3.89 -13.28 -27.07
N ARG A 905 -4.64 -13.97 -27.94
CA ARG A 905 -4.08 -14.90 -28.93
C ARG A 905 -3.80 -14.16 -30.24
N ASN A 906 -2.63 -14.36 -30.84
CA ASN A 906 -2.16 -13.69 -32.06
C ASN A 906 -2.11 -12.15 -31.96
N PRO A 907 -1.37 -11.56 -31.00
CA PRO A 907 -1.27 -10.12 -30.87
C PRO A 907 -0.57 -9.48 -32.09
N ARG A 908 -1.13 -8.39 -32.63
CA ARG A 908 -0.49 -7.57 -33.68
C ARG A 908 0.53 -6.62 -33.05
N ILE A 909 1.79 -7.04 -32.95
CA ILE A 909 2.86 -6.29 -32.26
C ILE A 909 3.73 -5.55 -33.27
N TYR A 910 3.96 -4.25 -33.05
CA TYR A 910 4.83 -3.40 -33.88
C TYR A 910 5.87 -2.68 -33.02
N PRO A 911 7.17 -2.94 -33.23
CA PRO A 911 8.23 -2.11 -32.66
C PRO A 911 8.33 -0.79 -33.43
N ILE A 912 8.16 0.34 -32.75
CA ILE A 912 8.14 1.67 -33.37
C ILE A 912 8.98 2.66 -32.55
N SER A 913 9.71 3.54 -33.22
CA SER A 913 10.22 4.78 -32.64
C SER A 913 9.30 5.95 -33.01
N SER A 914 8.43 6.36 -32.09
CA SER A 914 7.56 7.52 -32.32
C SER A 914 8.37 8.79 -32.57
N TYR A 915 9.53 8.93 -31.93
CA TYR A 915 10.42 10.07 -32.10
C TYR A 915 10.98 10.15 -33.52
N LEU A 916 11.63 9.09 -34.02
CA LEU A 916 12.20 9.07 -35.37
C LEU A 916 11.10 9.23 -36.44
N ALA A 917 9.93 8.64 -36.21
CA ALA A 917 8.78 8.79 -37.09
C ALA A 917 8.28 10.24 -37.16
N ALA A 918 8.10 10.90 -36.01
CA ALA A 918 7.64 12.28 -35.95
C ALA A 918 8.66 13.24 -36.57
N GLU A 919 9.93 13.15 -36.15
CA GLU A 919 11.00 14.00 -36.70
C GLU A 919 11.17 13.79 -38.20
N GLY A 920 11.23 12.54 -38.65
CA GLY A 920 11.34 12.20 -40.07
C GLY A 920 10.19 12.79 -40.90
N LYS A 921 8.94 12.74 -40.41
CA LYS A 921 7.79 13.36 -41.09
C LYS A 921 7.85 14.89 -41.09
N ILE A 922 8.21 15.50 -39.95
CA ILE A 922 8.26 16.97 -39.81
C ILE A 922 9.33 17.57 -40.72
N ILE A 923 10.51 16.96 -40.79
CA ILE A 923 11.62 17.47 -41.63
C ILE A 923 11.61 16.90 -43.05
N GLY A 924 10.67 16.00 -43.38
CA GLY A 924 10.56 15.36 -44.69
C GLY A 924 11.66 14.33 -45.01
N ASN A 925 12.24 13.68 -44.00
CA ASN A 925 13.27 12.65 -44.16
C ASN A 925 12.67 11.23 -44.12
N GLU A 926 12.46 10.66 -45.31
CA GLU A 926 11.90 9.31 -45.48
C GLU A 926 12.76 8.18 -44.90
N GLU A 927 14.08 8.35 -44.85
CA GLU A 927 14.97 7.33 -44.29
C GLU A 927 14.77 7.21 -42.78
N LEU A 928 14.59 8.32 -42.06
CA LEU A 928 14.22 8.32 -40.63
C LEU A 928 12.84 7.69 -40.41
N VAL A 929 11.87 7.98 -41.28
CA VAL A 929 10.53 7.36 -41.21
C VAL A 929 10.62 5.85 -41.41
N LYS A 930 11.48 5.37 -42.31
CA LYS A 930 11.70 3.95 -42.53
C LYS A 930 12.39 3.28 -41.33
N GLN A 931 13.43 3.92 -40.78
CA GLN A 931 14.15 3.45 -39.60
C GLN A 931 13.27 3.41 -38.34
N SER A 932 12.26 4.28 -38.27
CA SER A 932 11.34 4.31 -37.14
C SER A 932 10.46 3.07 -36.99
N GLY A 933 10.34 2.21 -38.00
CA GLY A 933 9.45 1.05 -37.96
C GLY A 933 7.94 1.38 -38.08
N ILE A 934 7.56 2.65 -38.25
CA ILE A 934 6.14 3.03 -38.31
C ILE A 934 5.44 2.58 -39.61
N ARG A 935 6.17 2.42 -40.71
CA ARG A 935 5.60 2.15 -42.05
C ARG A 935 4.79 0.84 -42.14
N PRO A 936 5.29 -0.33 -41.68
CA PRO A 936 4.50 -1.56 -41.62
C PRO A 936 3.18 -1.38 -40.86
N PHE A 937 3.23 -0.71 -39.70
CA PHE A 937 2.04 -0.38 -38.93
C PHE A 937 1.08 0.51 -39.74
N GLU A 938 1.55 1.62 -40.33
CA GLU A 938 0.69 2.50 -41.13
C GLU A 938 -0.01 1.72 -42.26
N GLN A 939 0.71 0.84 -42.97
CA GLN A 939 0.15 0.07 -44.08
C GLN A 939 -0.96 -0.88 -43.63
N GLU A 940 -0.72 -1.63 -42.55
CA GLU A 940 -1.72 -2.56 -42.02
C GLU A 940 -2.89 -1.82 -41.37
N PHE A 941 -2.60 -0.73 -40.65
CA PHE A 941 -3.59 0.11 -40.03
C PHE A 941 -4.52 0.78 -41.05
N VAL A 942 -3.96 1.32 -42.16
CA VAL A 942 -4.71 1.83 -43.32
C VAL A 942 -5.59 0.73 -43.92
N LYS A 943 -5.03 -0.48 -44.14
CA LYS A 943 -5.78 -1.58 -44.74
C LYS A 943 -6.98 -1.96 -43.86
N PHE A 944 -6.79 -2.07 -42.55
CA PHE A 944 -7.84 -2.35 -41.58
C PHE A 944 -8.92 -1.25 -41.56
N THR A 945 -8.52 0.01 -41.35
CA THR A 945 -9.46 1.14 -41.22
C THR A 945 -10.22 1.43 -42.52
N PHE A 946 -9.55 1.44 -43.66
CA PHE A 946 -10.14 1.91 -44.92
C PHE A 946 -10.71 0.81 -45.82
N ASN A 947 -10.28 -0.44 -45.70
CA ASN A 947 -10.84 -1.52 -46.53
C ASN A 947 -11.91 -2.31 -45.78
N GLU A 948 -11.62 -2.80 -44.57
CA GLU A 948 -12.51 -3.74 -43.87
C GLU A 948 -13.77 -3.07 -43.32
N LEU A 949 -13.63 -1.99 -42.55
CA LEU A 949 -14.79 -1.29 -41.95
C LEU A 949 -15.70 -0.63 -43.00
N SER A 950 -15.11 -0.19 -44.10
CA SER A 950 -15.82 0.52 -45.15
C SER A 950 -16.60 -0.41 -46.07
N GLU A 951 -16.10 -1.63 -46.30
CA GLU A 951 -16.84 -2.65 -47.05
C GLU A 951 -18.11 -3.08 -46.33
N VAL A 952 -18.10 -3.17 -44.99
CA VAL A 952 -19.31 -3.46 -44.20
C VAL A 952 -20.39 -2.40 -44.44
N SER A 953 -20.01 -1.12 -44.39
CA SER A 953 -20.93 -0.01 -44.61
C SER A 953 -21.46 0.04 -46.06
N ILE A 954 -20.60 -0.22 -47.05
CA ILE A 954 -21.00 -0.30 -48.47
C ILE A 954 -21.90 -1.51 -48.73
N HIS A 955 -21.65 -2.65 -48.07
CA HIS A 955 -22.48 -3.84 -48.20
C HIS A 955 -23.90 -3.60 -47.67
N ALA A 956 -24.02 -2.97 -46.49
CA ALA A 956 -25.32 -2.58 -45.93
C ALA A 956 -26.09 -1.59 -46.82
N ALA A 957 -25.38 -0.71 -47.53
CA ALA A 957 -25.95 0.18 -48.55
C ALA A 957 -26.46 -0.59 -49.78
N ASN A 958 -25.69 -1.57 -50.27
CA ASN A 958 -26.07 -2.40 -51.42
C ASN A 958 -27.29 -3.28 -51.12
N LEU A 959 -27.40 -3.82 -49.90
CA LEU A 959 -28.58 -4.58 -49.48
C LEU A 959 -29.87 -3.75 -49.58
N GLU A 960 -29.84 -2.47 -49.20
CA GLU A 960 -31.01 -1.59 -49.31
C GLU A 960 -31.39 -1.29 -50.76
N LEU A 961 -30.40 -1.08 -51.65
CA LEU A 961 -30.64 -0.89 -53.08
C LEU A 961 -31.28 -2.13 -53.71
N ASN A 962 -30.77 -3.31 -53.40
CA ASN A 962 -31.31 -4.57 -53.91
C ASN A 962 -32.74 -4.81 -53.41
N ARG A 963 -33.05 -4.46 -52.15
CA ARG A 963 -34.41 -4.53 -51.61
C ARG A 963 -35.40 -3.64 -52.37
N ALA A 964 -35.00 -2.41 -52.72
CA ALA A 964 -35.82 -1.52 -53.54
C ALA A 964 -36.11 -2.13 -54.93
N ILE A 965 -35.08 -2.69 -55.57
CA ILE A 965 -35.18 -3.32 -56.90
C ILE A 965 -36.12 -4.54 -56.86
N ALA A 966 -35.97 -5.39 -55.85
CA ALA A 966 -36.80 -6.58 -55.67
C ALA A 966 -38.27 -6.22 -55.43
N THR A 967 -38.55 -5.22 -54.60
CA THR A 967 -39.91 -4.74 -54.33
C THR A 967 -40.58 -4.21 -55.61
N MET A 968 -39.86 -3.42 -56.42
CA MET A 968 -40.37 -2.95 -57.72
C MET A 968 -40.60 -4.08 -58.73
N GLN A 969 -39.75 -5.11 -58.71
CA GLN A 969 -39.90 -6.29 -59.58
C GLN A 969 -41.22 -7.01 -59.27
N GLN A 970 -41.51 -7.22 -57.99
CA GLN A 970 -42.75 -7.86 -57.55
C GLN A 970 -44.01 -7.06 -57.94
N TRP A 971 -43.95 -5.73 -57.89
CA TRP A 971 -45.05 -4.88 -58.33
C TRP A 971 -45.31 -4.99 -59.84
N LEU A 972 -44.26 -5.07 -60.66
CA LEU A 972 -44.39 -5.27 -62.11
C LEU A 972 -45.06 -6.60 -62.44
N GLU A 973 -44.65 -7.68 -61.76
CA GLU A 973 -45.24 -9.01 -61.93
C GLU A 973 -46.72 -9.03 -61.52
N SER A 974 -47.06 -8.36 -60.42
CA SER A 974 -48.44 -8.25 -59.92
C SER A 974 -49.34 -7.46 -60.88
N ALA A 975 -48.84 -6.36 -61.45
CA ALA A 975 -49.57 -5.52 -62.39
C ALA A 975 -49.82 -6.18 -63.76
N GLN A 976 -49.01 -7.18 -64.15
CA GLN A 976 -49.14 -7.94 -65.40
C GLN A 976 -50.15 -9.10 -65.32
N SER A 977 -50.75 -9.35 -64.15
CA SER A 977 -51.73 -10.42 -63.94
C SER A 977 -53.13 -10.06 -64.49
N GLY A 978 -53.92 -11.09 -64.83
CA GLY A 978 -55.27 -10.93 -65.38
C GLY A 978 -56.24 -10.21 -64.44
N GLU A 979 -57.26 -9.52 -64.97
CA GLU A 979 -58.18 -8.67 -64.18
C GLU A 979 -58.91 -9.40 -63.04
N GLU A 980 -59.38 -10.63 -63.28
CA GLU A 980 -59.99 -11.50 -62.26
C GLU A 980 -59.00 -11.84 -61.14
N HIS A 981 -57.74 -12.10 -61.49
CA HIS A 981 -56.67 -12.44 -60.55
C HIS A 981 -56.28 -11.24 -59.67
N ARG A 982 -56.25 -10.03 -60.25
CA ARG A 982 -55.96 -8.79 -59.52
C ARG A 982 -57.01 -8.43 -58.48
N LYS A 983 -58.30 -8.60 -58.79
CA LYS A 983 -59.40 -8.36 -57.81
C LYS A 983 -59.33 -9.32 -56.62
N LEU A 984 -59.00 -10.59 -56.86
CA LEU A 984 -58.77 -11.57 -55.80
C LEU A 984 -57.57 -11.17 -54.92
N GLN A 985 -56.44 -10.81 -55.55
CA GLN A 985 -55.24 -10.36 -54.85
C GLN A 985 -55.46 -9.08 -54.02
N LEU A 986 -56.24 -8.11 -54.50
CA LEU A 986 -56.61 -6.90 -53.75
C LEU A 986 -57.36 -7.23 -52.45
N THR A 987 -58.28 -8.18 -52.50
CA THR A 987 -59.07 -8.60 -51.33
C THR A 987 -58.19 -9.36 -50.32
N GLN A 988 -57.33 -10.26 -50.82
CA GLN A 988 -56.35 -11.00 -50.01
C GLN A 988 -55.33 -10.05 -49.36
N LEU A 989 -54.86 -9.03 -50.08
CA LEU A 989 -53.91 -8.03 -49.59
C LEU A 989 -54.47 -7.23 -48.41
N GLY A 990 -55.73 -6.79 -48.49
CA GLY A 990 -56.36 -6.07 -47.37
C GLY A 990 -56.52 -6.92 -46.11
N GLN A 991 -56.82 -8.22 -46.27
CA GLN A 991 -56.86 -9.18 -45.16
C GLN A 991 -55.47 -9.41 -44.58
N ALA A 992 -54.46 -9.56 -45.45
CA ALA A 992 -53.06 -9.76 -45.07
C ALA A 992 -52.47 -8.53 -44.33
N GLU A 993 -52.74 -7.32 -44.81
CA GLU A 993 -52.31 -6.07 -44.16
C GLU A 993 -52.91 -5.94 -42.76
N HIS A 994 -54.22 -6.17 -42.62
CA HIS A 994 -54.88 -6.10 -41.31
C HIS A 994 -54.34 -7.15 -40.34
N ALA A 995 -54.19 -8.41 -40.79
CA ALA A 995 -53.64 -9.49 -39.98
C ALA A 995 -52.16 -9.24 -39.59
N GLY A 996 -51.35 -8.66 -40.49
CA GLY A 996 -49.97 -8.29 -40.21
C GLY A 996 -49.86 -7.12 -39.23
N ALA A 997 -50.72 -6.11 -39.33
CA ALA A 997 -50.78 -5.00 -38.39
C ALA A 997 -51.21 -5.48 -37.00
N GLU A 998 -52.26 -6.30 -36.92
CA GLU A 998 -52.75 -6.88 -35.67
C GLU A 998 -51.67 -7.75 -35.00
N LEU A 999 -50.91 -8.54 -35.77
CA LEU A 999 -49.77 -9.32 -35.28
C LEU A 999 -48.73 -8.44 -34.58
N LEU A 1000 -48.35 -7.31 -35.20
CA LEU A 1000 -47.36 -6.40 -34.64
C LEU A 1000 -47.91 -5.62 -33.44
N GLU A 1001 -49.11 -5.05 -33.55
CA GLU A 1001 -49.73 -4.24 -32.49
C GLU A 1001 -50.03 -5.04 -31.22
N SER A 1002 -50.46 -6.30 -31.36
CA SER A 1002 -50.73 -7.20 -30.24
C SER A 1002 -49.47 -7.81 -29.61
N THR A 1003 -48.29 -7.60 -30.20
CA THR A 1003 -47.05 -8.15 -29.66
C THR A 1003 -46.66 -7.46 -28.35
N LEU A 1004 -46.57 -8.26 -27.28
CA LEU A 1004 -45.96 -7.91 -25.99
C LEU A 1004 -44.53 -8.45 -25.90
N PHE A 1005 -43.69 -7.82 -25.06
CA PHE A 1005 -42.27 -8.13 -24.94
C PHE A 1005 -41.90 -8.96 -23.70
N ASP A 1006 -42.88 -9.57 -23.02
CA ASP A 1006 -42.66 -10.32 -21.76
C ASP A 1006 -41.60 -11.43 -21.90
N THR A 1007 -41.53 -12.09 -23.05
CA THR A 1007 -40.54 -13.13 -23.33
C THR A 1007 -39.14 -12.55 -23.40
N GLU A 1008 -38.97 -11.43 -24.09
CA GLU A 1008 -37.69 -10.71 -24.22
C GLU A 1008 -37.21 -10.17 -22.88
N HIS A 1009 -38.11 -9.58 -22.08
CA HIS A 1009 -37.77 -9.13 -20.72
C HIS A 1009 -37.35 -10.29 -19.82
N LYS A 1010 -38.03 -11.44 -19.89
CA LYS A 1010 -37.64 -12.65 -19.14
C LYS A 1010 -36.30 -13.21 -19.60
N GLU A 1011 -36.02 -13.20 -20.90
CA GLU A 1011 -34.73 -13.63 -21.45
C GLU A 1011 -33.60 -12.71 -20.99
N LEU A 1012 -33.78 -11.39 -21.07
CA LEU A 1012 -32.82 -10.40 -20.59
C LEU A 1012 -32.54 -10.55 -19.08
N LYS A 1013 -33.61 -10.64 -18.28
CA LYS A 1013 -33.51 -10.83 -16.83
C LYS A 1013 -32.73 -12.09 -16.47
N LYS A 1014 -33.07 -13.22 -17.12
CA LYS A 1014 -32.36 -14.49 -16.91
C LYS A 1014 -30.87 -14.36 -17.27
N GLU A 1015 -30.56 -13.71 -18.39
CA GLU A 1015 -29.16 -13.51 -18.80
C GLU A 1015 -28.39 -12.65 -17.79
N ILE A 1016 -28.95 -11.51 -17.36
CA ILE A 1016 -28.31 -10.62 -16.37
C ILE A 1016 -27.97 -11.40 -15.10
N GLN A 1017 -28.92 -12.20 -14.61
CA GLN A 1017 -28.73 -13.03 -13.42
C GLN A 1017 -27.67 -14.12 -13.61
N GLU A 1018 -27.66 -14.82 -14.76
CA GLU A 1018 -26.65 -15.84 -15.06
C GLU A 1018 -25.25 -15.22 -15.18
N LEU A 1019 -25.10 -14.10 -15.88
CA LEU A 1019 -23.82 -13.40 -16.04
C LEU A 1019 -23.26 -12.93 -14.69
N LEU A 1020 -24.12 -12.31 -13.86
CA LEU A 1020 -23.74 -11.81 -12.54
C LEU A 1020 -23.48 -12.94 -11.53
N TYR A 1021 -24.16 -14.08 -11.66
CA TYR A 1021 -23.82 -15.29 -10.90
C TYR A 1021 -22.37 -15.73 -11.15
N TYR A 1022 -21.90 -15.69 -12.39
CA TYR A 1022 -20.49 -15.99 -12.70
C TYR A 1022 -19.51 -14.92 -12.23
N VAL A 1023 -19.93 -13.64 -12.17
CA VAL A 1023 -19.12 -12.57 -11.56
C VAL A 1023 -18.84 -12.89 -10.09
N LYS A 1024 -19.88 -13.28 -9.33
CA LYS A 1024 -19.72 -13.72 -7.94
C LYS A 1024 -18.69 -14.85 -7.83
N GLN A 1025 -18.81 -15.90 -8.65
CA GLN A 1025 -17.90 -17.03 -8.61
C GLN A 1025 -16.44 -16.60 -8.88
N ARG A 1026 -16.19 -15.85 -9.97
CA ARG A 1026 -14.83 -15.39 -10.32
C ARG A 1026 -14.21 -14.49 -9.27
N THR A 1027 -14.99 -13.58 -8.68
CA THR A 1027 -14.53 -12.71 -7.60
C THR A 1027 -14.09 -13.54 -6.39
N MET A 1028 -14.89 -14.53 -6.01
CA MET A 1028 -14.56 -15.41 -4.88
C MET A 1028 -13.33 -16.30 -5.19
N TYR A 1029 -13.18 -16.80 -6.42
CA TYR A 1029 -11.97 -17.54 -6.81
C TYR A 1029 -10.69 -16.69 -6.69
N ARG A 1030 -10.76 -15.40 -7.02
CA ARG A 1030 -9.63 -14.46 -6.91
C ARG A 1030 -9.43 -13.90 -5.50
N PHE A 1031 -10.36 -14.12 -4.57
CA PHE A 1031 -10.25 -13.64 -3.19
C PHE A 1031 -8.90 -14.01 -2.56
N GLY A 1032 -8.44 -15.25 -2.78
CA GLY A 1032 -7.17 -15.71 -2.26
C GLY A 1032 -5.95 -14.95 -2.76
N GLU A 1033 -5.95 -14.55 -4.04
CA GLU A 1033 -4.88 -13.76 -4.64
C GLU A 1033 -4.86 -12.34 -4.05
N LEU A 1034 -6.04 -11.69 -4.01
CA LEU A 1034 -6.19 -10.35 -3.44
C LEU A 1034 -5.84 -10.32 -1.95
N TYR A 1035 -6.25 -11.35 -1.20
CA TYR A 1035 -5.91 -11.51 0.20
C TYR A 1035 -4.40 -11.62 0.40
N ASN A 1036 -3.72 -12.45 -0.40
CA ASN A 1036 -2.26 -12.58 -0.30
C ASN A 1036 -1.54 -11.28 -0.65
N TYR A 1037 -2.09 -10.48 -1.56
CA TYR A 1037 -1.56 -9.17 -1.89
C TYR A 1037 -1.75 -8.17 -0.76
N ALA A 1038 -2.93 -8.10 -0.13
CA ALA A 1038 -3.20 -7.17 0.96
C ALA A 1038 -2.51 -7.57 2.27
N PHE A 1039 -2.48 -8.87 2.58
CA PHE A 1039 -1.84 -9.45 3.76
C PHE A 1039 -0.48 -10.04 3.37
N ASN A 1040 0.50 -9.16 3.18
CA ASN A 1040 1.89 -9.50 2.87
C ASN A 1040 2.86 -9.02 3.98
N PRO A 1041 4.06 -9.61 4.12
CA PRO A 1041 5.00 -9.23 5.18
C PRO A 1041 5.46 -7.76 5.13
N SER A 1042 5.61 -7.18 3.93
CA SER A 1042 6.12 -5.80 3.77
C SER A 1042 5.15 -4.74 4.29
N THR A 1043 3.83 -4.97 4.17
CA THR A 1043 2.79 -4.08 4.69
C THR A 1043 2.82 -3.99 6.23
N PHE A 1044 3.20 -5.08 6.89
CA PHE A 1044 3.26 -5.17 8.35
C PHE A 1044 4.62 -4.69 8.91
N ARG A 1045 5.65 -4.55 8.06
CA ARG A 1045 6.96 -3.97 8.42
C ARG A 1045 6.96 -2.43 8.41
N ASP A 1046 6.28 -1.79 7.45
CA ASP A 1046 6.28 -0.32 7.34
C ASP A 1046 5.33 0.37 8.36
N GLU A 1047 4.32 -0.35 8.88
CA GLU A 1047 3.38 0.12 9.92
C GLU A 1047 3.69 -0.43 11.33
N ALA A 1048 4.91 -0.95 11.55
CA ALA A 1048 5.35 -1.77 12.69
C ALA A 1048 5.20 -1.19 14.12
N LYS A 1049 4.60 0.00 14.28
CA LYS A 1049 4.32 0.57 15.62
C LYS A 1049 2.97 0.13 16.20
N ASP A 1050 2.04 -0.35 15.37
CA ASP A 1050 0.74 -0.86 15.85
C ASP A 1050 0.18 -1.96 14.94
N PRO A 1051 0.25 -3.25 15.34
CA PRO A 1051 -0.29 -4.36 14.55
C PRO A 1051 -1.80 -4.26 14.32
N LYS A 1052 -2.54 -3.49 15.13
CA LYS A 1052 -3.97 -3.25 14.94
C LYS A 1052 -4.21 -2.37 13.73
N LEU A 1053 -3.42 -1.30 13.59
CA LEU A 1053 -3.45 -0.43 12.43
C LEU A 1053 -3.05 -1.20 11.16
N ALA A 1054 -2.02 -2.05 11.24
CA ALA A 1054 -1.59 -2.88 10.10
C ALA A 1054 -2.67 -3.86 9.63
N LEU A 1055 -3.33 -4.59 10.54
CA LEU A 1055 -4.46 -5.46 10.19
C LEU A 1055 -5.64 -4.69 9.61
N GLN A 1056 -5.95 -3.53 10.18
CA GLN A 1056 -7.05 -2.70 9.73
C GLN A 1056 -6.76 -2.06 8.36
N SER A 1057 -5.51 -1.67 8.12
CA SER A 1057 -4.98 -1.16 6.86
C SER A 1057 -5.03 -2.26 5.79
N ALA A 1058 -4.52 -3.47 6.10
CA ALA A 1058 -4.59 -4.63 5.20
C ALA A 1058 -6.03 -5.06 4.89
N TRP A 1059 -6.92 -5.03 5.89
CA TRP A 1059 -8.34 -5.30 5.68
C TRP A 1059 -9.01 -4.23 4.80
N GLY A 1060 -8.79 -2.95 5.09
CA GLY A 1060 -9.31 -1.85 4.29
C GLY A 1060 -8.82 -1.91 2.84
N GLU A 1061 -7.55 -2.28 2.65
CA GLU A 1061 -6.97 -2.49 1.33
C GLU A 1061 -7.61 -3.67 0.60
N LEU A 1062 -7.79 -4.81 1.26
CA LEU A 1062 -8.48 -5.97 0.68
C LEU A 1062 -9.91 -5.62 0.26
N LEU A 1063 -10.67 -4.93 1.12
CA LEU A 1063 -12.02 -4.48 0.80
C LEU A 1063 -12.04 -3.55 -0.41
N ARG A 1064 -11.10 -2.62 -0.48
CA ARG A 1064 -10.94 -1.71 -1.62
C ARG A 1064 -10.67 -2.47 -2.90
N MET A 1065 -9.73 -3.43 -2.87
CA MET A 1065 -9.40 -4.27 -4.03
C MET A 1065 -10.60 -5.11 -4.48
N ILE A 1066 -11.35 -5.73 -3.56
CA ILE A 1066 -12.54 -6.52 -3.89
C ILE A 1066 -13.65 -5.63 -4.48
N GLY A 1067 -13.93 -4.48 -3.85
CA GLY A 1067 -14.94 -3.53 -4.33
C GLY A 1067 -14.59 -2.99 -5.73
N TYR A 1068 -13.32 -2.70 -5.97
CA TYR A 1068 -12.83 -2.32 -7.30
C TYR A 1068 -13.00 -3.46 -8.30
N ASP A 1069 -12.58 -4.68 -7.95
CA ASP A 1069 -12.66 -5.84 -8.83
C ASP A 1069 -14.09 -6.17 -9.24
N LEU A 1070 -15.02 -6.11 -8.28
CA LEU A 1070 -16.46 -6.28 -8.50
C LEU A 1070 -17.02 -5.22 -9.44
N SER A 1071 -16.70 -3.95 -9.20
CA SER A 1071 -17.16 -2.85 -10.03
C SER A 1071 -16.69 -3.02 -11.48
N GLN A 1072 -15.44 -3.46 -11.69
CA GLN A 1072 -14.91 -3.75 -13.02
C GLN A 1072 -15.56 -4.98 -13.67
N GLU A 1073 -15.84 -6.04 -12.93
CA GLU A 1073 -16.56 -7.22 -13.47
C GLU A 1073 -18.02 -6.90 -13.84
N VAL A 1074 -18.70 -6.08 -13.05
CA VAL A 1074 -20.06 -5.60 -13.37
C VAL A 1074 -20.02 -4.72 -14.61
N LEU A 1075 -19.03 -3.82 -14.70
CA LEU A 1075 -18.84 -2.97 -15.88
C LEU A 1075 -18.60 -3.81 -17.14
N ALA A 1076 -17.72 -4.81 -17.08
CA ALA A 1076 -17.51 -5.76 -18.19
C ALA A 1076 -18.79 -6.55 -18.52
N THR A 1077 -19.62 -6.85 -17.52
CA THR A 1077 -20.90 -7.55 -17.71
C THR A 1077 -21.93 -6.67 -18.42
N THR A 1078 -21.91 -5.35 -18.23
CA THR A 1078 -22.80 -4.45 -18.97
C THR A 1078 -22.64 -4.60 -20.48
N LEU A 1079 -21.42 -4.71 -20.99
CA LEU A 1079 -21.16 -4.93 -22.43
C LEU A 1079 -21.75 -6.25 -22.93
N ARG A 1080 -21.65 -7.33 -22.13
CA ARG A 1080 -22.25 -8.63 -22.45
C ARG A 1080 -23.77 -8.55 -22.52
N VAL A 1081 -24.38 -7.83 -21.57
CA VAL A 1081 -25.83 -7.60 -21.53
C VAL A 1081 -26.28 -6.82 -22.76
N GLU A 1082 -25.59 -5.75 -23.13
CA GLU A 1082 -25.92 -4.96 -24.31
C GLU A 1082 -25.78 -5.75 -25.62
N ASN A 1083 -24.73 -6.56 -25.75
CA ASN A 1083 -24.58 -7.49 -26.88
C ASN A 1083 -25.74 -8.49 -26.94
N ARG A 1084 -26.15 -9.03 -25.79
CA ARG A 1084 -27.33 -9.90 -25.71
C ARG A 1084 -28.61 -9.15 -26.08
N MET A 1085 -28.81 -7.92 -25.65
CA MET A 1085 -29.97 -7.10 -26.03
C MET A 1085 -30.07 -6.91 -27.55
N ASN A 1086 -28.92 -6.69 -28.22
CA ASN A 1086 -28.86 -6.64 -29.67
C ASN A 1086 -29.23 -8.00 -30.32
N LEU A 1087 -28.77 -9.12 -29.77
CA LEU A 1087 -29.13 -10.47 -30.25
C LEU A 1087 -30.62 -10.79 -30.05
N ILE A 1088 -31.18 -10.45 -28.90
CA ILE A 1088 -32.61 -10.59 -28.59
C ILE A 1088 -33.44 -9.78 -29.59
N SER A 1089 -33.07 -8.50 -29.79
CA SER A 1089 -33.75 -7.59 -30.71
C SER A 1089 -33.68 -8.07 -32.16
N LYS A 1090 -32.50 -8.49 -32.63
CA LYS A 1090 -32.30 -9.07 -33.96
C LYS A 1090 -33.16 -10.33 -34.16
N SER A 1091 -33.20 -11.21 -33.17
CA SER A 1091 -33.98 -12.45 -33.23
C SER A 1091 -35.48 -12.19 -33.23
N ARG A 1092 -35.93 -11.14 -32.53
CA ARG A 1092 -37.33 -10.70 -32.54
C ARG A 1092 -37.72 -10.09 -33.89
N VAL A 1093 -36.88 -9.21 -34.46
CA VAL A 1093 -37.11 -8.64 -35.81
C VAL A 1093 -37.18 -9.74 -36.87
N LYS A 1094 -36.27 -10.71 -36.82
CA LYS A 1094 -36.28 -11.85 -37.74
C LYS A 1094 -37.56 -12.70 -37.62
N ARG A 1095 -38.05 -12.96 -36.40
CA ARG A 1095 -39.31 -13.69 -36.18
C ARG A 1095 -40.50 -12.94 -36.76
N TRP A 1096 -40.57 -11.63 -36.53
CA TRP A 1096 -41.62 -10.80 -37.11
C TRP A 1096 -41.56 -10.81 -38.65
N GLU A 1097 -40.37 -10.71 -39.25
CA GLU A 1097 -40.20 -10.83 -40.70
C GLU A 1097 -40.71 -12.17 -41.24
N GLU A 1098 -40.35 -13.29 -40.61
CA GLU A 1098 -40.80 -14.62 -40.99
C GLU A 1098 -42.33 -14.77 -40.87
N GLN A 1099 -42.93 -14.23 -39.79
CA GLN A 1099 -44.37 -14.25 -39.58
C GLN A 1099 -45.11 -13.35 -40.58
N LEU A 1100 -44.60 -12.15 -40.86
CA LEU A 1100 -45.18 -11.24 -41.84
C LEU A 1100 -45.10 -11.81 -43.25
N ARG A 1101 -43.99 -12.48 -43.61
CA ARG A 1101 -43.85 -13.15 -44.92
C ARG A 1101 -44.86 -14.29 -45.13
N GLN A 1102 -45.33 -14.93 -44.06
CA GLN A 1102 -46.38 -15.96 -44.14
C GLN A 1102 -47.77 -15.35 -44.40
N VAL A 1103 -48.01 -14.14 -43.91
CA VAL A 1103 -49.30 -13.44 -44.04
C VAL A 1103 -49.34 -12.60 -45.31
N MET A 1104 -48.21 -12.00 -45.71
CA MET A 1104 -48.04 -11.10 -46.84
C MET A 1104 -46.90 -11.58 -47.73
N GLU A 1105 -47.27 -12.09 -48.91
CA GLU A 1105 -46.32 -12.65 -49.87
C GLU A 1105 -45.34 -11.59 -50.40
N GLY A 1106 -44.04 -11.91 -50.36
CA GLY A 1106 -42.96 -11.04 -50.85
C GLY A 1106 -42.62 -9.85 -49.94
N PHE A 1107 -43.18 -9.78 -48.73
CA PHE A 1107 -42.68 -8.84 -47.72
C PHE A 1107 -41.23 -9.18 -47.32
N GLU A 1108 -40.36 -8.18 -47.36
CA GLU A 1108 -38.98 -8.23 -46.87
C GLU A 1108 -38.71 -7.02 -45.98
N SER A 1109 -38.12 -7.25 -44.81
CA SER A 1109 -37.79 -6.20 -43.86
C SER A 1109 -36.43 -5.55 -44.16
N GLY A 1110 -36.15 -4.41 -43.53
CA GLY A 1110 -34.84 -3.76 -43.64
C GLY A 1110 -33.76 -4.54 -42.89
N THR A 1111 -32.49 -4.29 -43.22
CA THR A 1111 -31.38 -4.88 -42.44
C THR A 1111 -31.43 -4.39 -41.00
N TYR A 1112 -31.43 -5.31 -40.03
CA TYR A 1112 -31.31 -4.96 -38.62
C TYR A 1112 -29.94 -4.31 -38.36
N GLU A 1113 -29.97 -3.15 -37.71
CA GLU A 1113 -28.78 -2.45 -37.25
C GLU A 1113 -28.75 -2.46 -35.72
N SER A 1114 -27.62 -2.88 -35.15
CA SER A 1114 -27.43 -2.88 -33.70
C SER A 1114 -27.52 -1.46 -33.15
N SER A 1115 -28.19 -1.30 -32.00
CA SER A 1115 -28.20 -0.03 -31.27
C SER A 1115 -27.00 0.04 -30.34
N SER A 1116 -26.49 1.25 -30.12
CA SER A 1116 -25.68 1.56 -28.95
C SER A 1116 -26.64 1.80 -27.77
N PHE A 1117 -26.41 1.12 -26.66
CA PHE A 1117 -27.18 1.29 -25.42
C PHE A 1117 -26.37 2.12 -24.43
N VAL A 1118 -27.09 2.83 -23.56
CA VAL A 1118 -26.47 3.66 -22.52
C VAL A 1118 -26.10 2.76 -21.36
N THR A 1119 -24.80 2.67 -21.09
CA THR A 1119 -24.27 1.93 -19.94
C THR A 1119 -24.65 2.66 -18.64
N PRO A 1120 -25.36 2.02 -17.70
CA PRO A 1120 -25.70 2.61 -16.41
C PRO A 1120 -24.45 2.93 -15.59
N GLU A 1121 -24.51 3.99 -14.78
CA GLU A 1121 -23.44 4.28 -13.81
C GLU A 1121 -23.48 3.29 -12.65
N ILE A 1122 -22.36 2.63 -12.38
CA ILE A 1122 -22.19 1.74 -11.22
C ILE A 1122 -21.85 2.61 -10.01
N ARG A 1123 -22.83 2.84 -9.14
CA ARG A 1123 -22.68 3.73 -7.96
C ARG A 1123 -22.58 2.98 -6.64
N SER A 1124 -22.87 1.70 -6.63
CA SER A 1124 -22.99 0.92 -5.40
C SER A 1124 -21.60 0.64 -4.81
N LYS A 1125 -21.44 0.94 -3.53
CA LYS A 1125 -20.25 0.54 -2.76
C LYS A 1125 -20.48 -0.86 -2.20
N LEU A 1126 -19.41 -1.63 -2.08
CA LEU A 1126 -19.45 -2.90 -1.36
C LEU A 1126 -19.65 -2.61 0.13
N GLU A 1127 -20.88 -2.75 0.61
CA GLU A 1127 -21.20 -2.63 2.03
C GLU A 1127 -20.84 -3.93 2.73
N VAL A 1128 -19.93 -3.85 3.70
CA VAL A 1128 -19.49 -5.02 4.47
C VAL A 1128 -19.85 -4.80 5.93
N PRO A 1129 -20.40 -5.81 6.62
CA PRO A 1129 -20.61 -5.74 8.06
C PRO A 1129 -19.34 -5.32 8.77
N ASP A 1130 -19.47 -4.47 9.78
CA ASP A 1130 -18.31 -3.93 10.51
C ASP A 1130 -17.51 -5.08 11.13
N ILE A 1131 -16.36 -5.38 10.52
CA ILE A 1131 -15.46 -6.40 11.04
C ILE A 1131 -14.70 -5.76 12.18
N SER A 1132 -15.10 -6.12 13.41
CA SER A 1132 -14.45 -5.60 14.60
C SER A 1132 -12.95 -5.91 14.57
N ILE A 1133 -12.14 -4.92 14.96
CA ILE A 1133 -10.68 -5.08 15.09
C ILE A 1133 -10.36 -6.29 16.00
N LYS A 1134 -11.18 -6.54 17.03
CA LYS A 1134 -11.07 -7.72 17.91
C LYS A 1134 -11.15 -9.06 17.17
N MET A 1135 -11.95 -9.15 16.11
CA MET A 1135 -12.05 -10.37 15.31
C MET A 1135 -10.75 -10.57 14.51
N LEU A 1136 -10.27 -9.55 13.80
CA LEU A 1136 -9.03 -9.65 13.03
C LEU A 1136 -7.84 -10.02 13.93
N GLN A 1137 -7.80 -9.45 15.14
CA GLN A 1137 -6.82 -9.77 16.18
C GLN A 1137 -6.86 -11.23 16.63
N SER A 1138 -8.04 -11.86 16.70
CA SER A 1138 -8.13 -13.25 17.16
C SER A 1138 -7.38 -14.25 16.27
N TYR A 1139 -7.04 -13.85 15.04
CA TYR A 1139 -6.23 -14.64 14.11
C TYR A 1139 -4.77 -14.16 14.01
N PHE A 1140 -4.43 -13.05 14.66
CA PHE A 1140 -3.13 -12.39 14.59
C PHE A 1140 -2.54 -12.25 16.00
N ASN A 1141 -1.63 -13.18 16.33
CA ASN A 1141 -0.85 -13.10 17.57
C ASN A 1141 0.44 -12.30 17.36
N ASN A 1142 1.18 -12.61 16.28
CA ASN A 1142 2.39 -11.91 15.84
C ASN A 1142 2.62 -12.17 14.35
N ALA A 1143 3.46 -11.34 13.72
CA ALA A 1143 3.73 -11.41 12.28
C ALA A 1143 4.28 -12.79 11.87
N LYS A 1144 5.23 -13.35 12.62
CA LYS A 1144 5.85 -14.65 12.30
C LYS A 1144 4.82 -15.79 12.31
N GLN A 1145 4.06 -15.94 13.39
CA GLN A 1145 3.00 -16.95 13.48
C GLN A 1145 1.88 -16.74 12.45
N PHE A 1146 1.56 -15.48 12.15
CA PHE A 1146 0.55 -15.18 11.15
C PHE A 1146 1.01 -15.62 9.75
N PHE A 1147 2.22 -15.24 9.32
CA PHE A 1147 2.72 -15.51 7.97
C PHE A 1147 3.31 -16.91 7.76
N GLU A 1148 4.00 -17.47 8.76
CA GLU A 1148 4.65 -18.78 8.70
C GLU A 1148 3.79 -19.91 9.30
N GLY A 1149 2.82 -19.57 10.14
CA GLY A 1149 1.88 -20.51 10.76
C GLY A 1149 0.54 -20.61 10.01
N ASP A 1150 -0.51 -21.01 10.73
CA ASP A 1150 -1.87 -21.20 10.19
C ASP A 1150 -2.79 -19.97 10.36
N GLY A 1151 -2.29 -18.89 10.99
CA GLY A 1151 -3.07 -17.67 11.23
C GLY A 1151 -3.54 -17.02 9.93
N LYS A 1152 -2.64 -16.83 8.95
CA LYS A 1152 -2.97 -16.25 7.65
C LYS A 1152 -3.97 -17.08 6.87
N SER A 1153 -3.87 -18.41 6.90
CA SER A 1153 -4.80 -19.28 6.17
C SER A 1153 -6.17 -19.39 6.86
N LYS A 1154 -6.21 -19.40 8.20
CA LYS A 1154 -7.46 -19.34 8.98
C LYS A 1154 -8.20 -18.02 8.81
N LEU A 1155 -7.50 -16.89 8.92
CA LEU A 1155 -8.10 -15.57 8.70
C LEU A 1155 -8.64 -15.46 7.27
N ARG A 1156 -7.87 -15.93 6.27
CA ARG A 1156 -8.33 -15.98 4.89
C ARG A 1156 -9.66 -16.72 4.78
N ALA A 1157 -9.75 -17.94 5.33
CA ALA A 1157 -10.96 -18.75 5.24
C ALA A 1157 -12.17 -18.11 5.95
N ASP A 1158 -11.97 -17.47 7.11
CA ASP A 1158 -13.05 -16.78 7.82
C ASP A 1158 -13.51 -15.52 7.06
N LEU A 1159 -12.58 -14.70 6.58
CA LEU A 1159 -12.90 -13.53 5.77
C LEU A 1159 -13.57 -13.91 4.44
N GLU A 1160 -13.10 -14.96 3.76
CA GLU A 1160 -13.70 -15.46 2.51
C GLU A 1160 -15.15 -15.91 2.73
N ASN A 1161 -15.42 -16.64 3.81
CA ASN A 1161 -16.79 -17.03 4.19
C ASN A 1161 -17.65 -15.80 4.52
N ARG A 1162 -17.12 -14.85 5.29
CA ARG A 1162 -17.85 -13.61 5.64
C ARG A 1162 -18.14 -12.73 4.44
N MET A 1163 -17.24 -12.70 3.46
CA MET A 1163 -17.41 -11.92 2.23
C MET A 1163 -18.43 -12.52 1.26
N THR A 1164 -18.75 -13.81 1.39
CA THR A 1164 -19.71 -14.48 0.50
C THR A 1164 -21.09 -13.79 0.51
N THR A 1165 -21.56 -13.30 1.66
CA THR A 1165 -22.87 -12.63 1.78
C THR A 1165 -22.85 -11.18 1.28
N PRO A 1166 -21.92 -10.30 1.71
CA PRO A 1166 -21.77 -8.96 1.16
C PRO A 1166 -21.60 -8.93 -0.37
N VAL A 1167 -20.78 -9.84 -0.91
CA VAL A 1167 -20.61 -9.96 -2.37
C VAL A 1167 -21.92 -10.41 -3.03
N ALA A 1168 -22.66 -11.34 -2.42
CA ALA A 1168 -23.96 -11.75 -2.96
C ALA A 1168 -24.98 -10.59 -2.96
N GLN A 1169 -25.05 -9.82 -1.87
CA GLN A 1169 -25.95 -8.66 -1.75
C GLN A 1169 -25.59 -7.57 -2.75
N PHE A 1170 -24.30 -7.27 -2.91
CA PHE A 1170 -23.81 -6.35 -3.93
C PHE A 1170 -24.26 -6.81 -5.33
N ILE A 1171 -24.08 -8.08 -5.64
CA ILE A 1171 -24.46 -8.65 -6.94
C ILE A 1171 -25.97 -8.63 -7.15
N GLU A 1172 -26.77 -8.95 -6.14
CA GLU A 1172 -28.25 -8.87 -6.21
C GLU A 1172 -28.72 -7.42 -6.43
N GLN A 1173 -28.12 -6.45 -5.74
CA GLN A 1173 -28.42 -5.04 -5.94
C GLN A 1173 -28.06 -4.60 -7.36
N GLN A 1174 -26.87 -4.96 -7.85
CA GLN A 1174 -26.47 -4.66 -9.23
C GLN A 1174 -27.36 -5.35 -10.27
N ALA A 1175 -27.83 -6.57 -10.00
CA ALA A 1175 -28.78 -7.25 -10.88
C ALA A 1175 -30.09 -6.45 -11.01
N LEU A 1176 -30.64 -5.97 -9.90
CA LEU A 1176 -31.85 -5.15 -9.90
C LEU A 1176 -31.67 -3.83 -10.66
N GLU A 1177 -30.57 -3.11 -10.40
CA GLU A 1177 -30.25 -1.84 -11.07
C GLU A 1177 -30.07 -2.02 -12.58
N LEU A 1178 -29.37 -3.08 -13.01
CA LEU A 1178 -29.20 -3.40 -14.43
C LEU A 1178 -30.49 -3.90 -15.09
N GLU A 1179 -31.28 -4.73 -14.39
CA GLU A 1179 -32.58 -5.21 -14.88
C GLU A 1179 -33.52 -4.02 -15.16
N GLU A 1180 -33.64 -3.07 -14.22
CA GLU A 1180 -34.46 -1.87 -14.37
C GLU A 1180 -33.95 -0.99 -15.53
N ALA A 1181 -32.66 -0.64 -15.51
CA ALA A 1181 -32.09 0.27 -16.49
C ALA A 1181 -32.10 -0.28 -17.93
N TYR A 1182 -31.92 -1.59 -18.12
CA TYR A 1182 -31.90 -2.20 -19.44
C TYR A 1182 -33.25 -2.70 -19.94
N ALA A 1183 -34.20 -3.02 -19.05
CA ALA A 1183 -35.56 -3.35 -19.47
C ALA A 1183 -36.20 -2.16 -20.21
N ASP A 1184 -36.11 -0.96 -19.64
CA ASP A 1184 -36.65 0.26 -20.25
C ASP A 1184 -36.01 0.55 -21.62
N GLN A 1185 -34.68 0.44 -21.70
CA GLN A 1185 -33.94 0.65 -22.94
C GLN A 1185 -34.31 -0.40 -24.01
N LEU A 1186 -34.45 -1.67 -23.63
CA LEU A 1186 -34.85 -2.74 -24.54
C LEU A 1186 -36.28 -2.50 -25.06
N GLU A 1187 -37.21 -2.13 -24.19
CA GLU A 1187 -38.60 -1.87 -24.56
C GLU A 1187 -38.73 -0.67 -25.51
N ILE A 1188 -38.04 0.45 -25.21
CA ILE A 1188 -37.98 1.62 -26.09
C ILE A 1188 -37.45 1.22 -27.48
N TRP A 1189 -36.39 0.41 -27.51
CA TRP A 1189 -35.80 -0.06 -28.76
C TRP A 1189 -36.72 -1.00 -29.54
N LEU A 1190 -37.32 -2.00 -28.89
CA LEU A 1190 -38.25 -2.94 -29.53
C LEU A 1190 -39.51 -2.24 -30.03
N ASN A 1191 -40.04 -1.25 -29.31
CA ASN A 1191 -41.14 -0.42 -29.77
C ASN A 1191 -40.75 0.40 -31.00
N LYS A 1192 -39.53 0.96 -31.04
CA LYS A 1192 -39.02 1.64 -32.22
C LYS A 1192 -38.94 0.69 -33.43
N GLN A 1193 -38.44 -0.53 -33.24
CA GLN A 1193 -38.39 -1.55 -34.31
C GLN A 1193 -39.78 -2.00 -34.77
N LYS A 1194 -40.72 -2.22 -33.84
CA LYS A 1194 -42.12 -2.52 -34.13
C LYS A 1194 -42.76 -1.43 -34.99
N ASN A 1195 -42.61 -0.17 -34.60
CA ASN A 1195 -43.18 0.97 -35.33
C ASN A 1195 -42.56 1.14 -36.72
N GLN A 1196 -41.26 0.89 -36.86
CA GLN A 1196 -40.59 0.88 -38.16
C GLN A 1196 -41.14 -0.23 -39.06
N MET A 1197 -41.43 -1.41 -38.52
CA MET A 1197 -41.95 -2.53 -39.28
C MET A 1197 -43.43 -2.36 -39.65
N LEU A 1198 -44.25 -1.78 -38.76
CA LEU A 1198 -45.62 -1.36 -39.07
C LEU A 1198 -45.64 -0.37 -40.23
N LEU A 1199 -44.75 0.63 -40.21
CA LEU A 1199 -44.62 1.58 -41.31
C LEU A 1199 -44.24 0.89 -42.62
N GLN A 1200 -43.25 -0.01 -42.60
CA GLN A 1200 -42.82 -0.77 -43.78
C GLN A 1200 -43.92 -1.68 -44.33
N LEU A 1201 -44.71 -2.31 -43.45
CA LEU A 1201 -45.84 -3.16 -43.82
C LEU A 1201 -46.92 -2.36 -44.57
N ASN A 1202 -47.33 -1.22 -43.99
CA ASN A 1202 -48.35 -0.35 -44.58
C ASN A 1202 -47.90 0.22 -45.93
N GLU A 1203 -46.64 0.66 -46.03
CA GLU A 1203 -46.10 1.17 -47.30
C GLU A 1203 -46.01 0.06 -48.37
N HIS A 1204 -45.62 -1.17 -48.00
CA HIS A 1204 -45.62 -2.30 -48.94
C HIS A 1204 -47.03 -2.64 -49.43
N ALA A 1205 -48.01 -2.67 -48.53
CA ALA A 1205 -49.41 -2.92 -48.87
C ALA A 1205 -50.00 -1.81 -49.76
N GLU A 1206 -49.70 -0.54 -49.46
CA GLU A 1206 -50.07 0.59 -50.31
C GLU A 1206 -49.49 0.46 -51.72
N GLY A 1207 -48.21 0.09 -51.84
CA GLY A 1207 -47.55 -0.07 -53.14
C GLY A 1207 -48.09 -1.23 -53.97
N MET A 1208 -48.37 -2.36 -53.32
CA MET A 1208 -49.04 -3.48 -53.98
C MET A 1208 -50.46 -3.13 -54.43
N ARG A 1209 -51.22 -2.39 -53.60
CA ARG A 1209 -52.57 -1.93 -53.94
C ARG A 1209 -52.55 -1.02 -55.16
N ASP A 1210 -51.66 -0.04 -55.19
CA ASP A 1210 -51.50 0.87 -56.33
C ASP A 1210 -51.08 0.14 -57.61
N ALA A 1211 -50.23 -0.90 -57.50
CA ALA A 1211 -49.84 -1.74 -58.63
C ALA A 1211 -51.03 -2.58 -59.16
N LEU A 1212 -51.81 -3.21 -58.29
CA LEU A 1212 -52.97 -4.03 -58.66
C LEU A 1212 -54.11 -3.19 -59.27
N GLU A 1213 -54.31 -1.97 -58.75
CA GLU A 1213 -55.29 -0.99 -59.25
C GLU A 1213 -54.81 -0.24 -60.51
N MET A 1214 -53.59 -0.49 -61.00
CA MET A 1214 -52.97 0.21 -62.14
C MET A 1214 -52.93 1.74 -61.96
N LYS A 1215 -52.74 2.21 -60.73
CA LYS A 1215 -52.53 3.63 -60.43
C LYS A 1215 -51.11 4.09 -60.74
N ILE A 1216 -50.19 3.15 -60.97
CA ILE A 1216 -48.78 3.41 -61.27
C ILE A 1216 -48.51 3.25 -62.77
N ASP A 1217 -47.79 4.20 -63.36
CA ASP A 1217 -47.30 4.08 -64.74
C ASP A 1217 -46.20 3.00 -64.82
N LEU A 1218 -46.51 1.89 -65.49
CA LEU A 1218 -45.61 0.75 -65.70
C LEU A 1218 -44.31 1.15 -66.41
N ASN A 1219 -44.36 2.08 -67.38
CA ASN A 1219 -43.17 2.52 -68.10
C ASN A 1219 -42.27 3.37 -67.20
N GLU A 1220 -42.87 4.21 -66.35
CA GLU A 1220 -42.13 4.98 -65.34
C GLU A 1220 -41.46 4.04 -64.32
N LEU A 1221 -42.18 3.00 -63.87
CA LEU A 1221 -41.66 2.04 -62.89
C LEU A 1221 -40.50 1.21 -63.45
N ILE A 1222 -40.61 0.72 -64.70
CA ILE A 1222 -39.53 0.01 -65.41
C ILE A 1222 -38.31 0.93 -65.59
N SER A 1223 -38.54 2.21 -65.96
CA SER A 1223 -37.47 3.20 -66.11
C SER A 1223 -36.73 3.44 -64.80
N LYS A 1224 -37.47 3.68 -63.71
CA LYS A 1224 -36.90 3.88 -62.36
C LYS A 1224 -36.15 2.63 -61.88
N GLN A 1225 -36.67 1.42 -62.10
CA GLN A 1225 -35.99 0.18 -61.73
C GLN A 1225 -34.67 -0.01 -62.49
N HIS A 1226 -34.66 0.30 -63.80
CA HIS A 1226 -33.42 0.27 -64.60
C HIS A 1226 -32.38 1.28 -64.11
N GLN A 1227 -32.83 2.46 -63.67
CA GLN A 1227 -31.96 3.48 -63.08
C GLN A 1227 -31.46 3.06 -61.68
N LEU A 1228 -32.26 2.37 -60.86
CA LEU A 1228 -31.78 1.82 -59.59
C LEU A 1228 -30.69 0.75 -59.78
N ARG A 1229 -30.86 -0.13 -60.77
CA ARG A 1229 -29.88 -1.17 -61.10
C ARG A 1229 -28.51 -0.62 -61.52
N SER A 1230 -28.41 0.64 -61.94
CA SER A 1230 -27.12 1.26 -62.27
C SER A 1230 -26.37 1.83 -61.05
N PHE A 1231 -27.02 1.90 -59.88
CA PHE A 1231 -26.41 2.35 -58.61
C PHE A 1231 -25.87 1.20 -57.74
N VAL A 1232 -26.22 -0.05 -58.06
CA VAL A 1232 -25.65 -1.28 -57.49
C VAL A 1232 -24.32 -1.55 -58.16
#